data_AF-A0A321LYB2-F1
#
_entry.id   AF-A0A321LYB2-F1
#
_cell.length_a   1.000
_cell.length_b   1.000
_cell.length_c   1.000
_cell.angle_alpha   90.00
_cell.angle_beta   90.00
_cell.angle_gamma   90.00
#
_symmetry.space_group_name_H-M   'P 1'
#
loop_
_entity.id
_entity.type
_entity.pdbx_description
1 polymer ?
#
loop_
_entity_poly.entity_id
_entity_poly.type
_entity_poly.pdbx_seq_one_letter_code
_entity_poly.pdbx_strand_id
1 'polypeptide(L)'
;MDDNNKSAPLRSRPTLRELAYFGVVSLVLLVSLAIAPAKNYFSDWRHYQKSYLKIAAERQSGTLVRSFHGGIHQTWIANLGVVDRCESCHVNMNGALVGATAQPFRKHPPIPHEINQFGCVTCHRGQGPATSVEEAHYTTEAWEQPLLPAKYLESGCGQCHLGPLEGAPKLSEGRSLLSSMGCVHCHNVTQPDGNQLTPGDNPPPLTHIAEKTSREWMYAWIKNPQAYAASATMPNFLLNDQDAADISAFLMAQSTPSAATKVEIKPAAAAAPTGADAATEATTLYGASFCSSCHAVQNEARNLVGGNFGPELTRVGNKVNPDWLRRWLNNPVAYHPDTRMPHYRMDDKQVALLSSFLLAKKDNDLLANVHLAPSTADSVARGKKLVTETGCAACHQINGVNPPQNFAPDLTRVGSRALAQVVFAPGMKHNLPDYIAAKIHDPRSFGPGLKMPKFTLTDSQTGALATALLAQTDRAATYPKELIISGARPSNYHPGGEAGKLMDDLRCLSCHAINGNGGDMAPDLTWEGSAVQGAWLEDFLKNPNTLRPALIRRMPKFNLSPEEIKTLADYISVAYQGSGFDSQTLDTHSLNADSAARGKQLFYSKYGCQSCHIADYKNDKGYVGPALTSVGTRLTPVWTYKWLKDPNALRAGTLMPNFGLKDDEARDLTAFLMTLKAKQGGSK
;
A
#
# COMPACT_ATOMS: atom_id res chain seq x y z
N MET A 1 49.68 -57.94 64.56
CA MET A 1 51.00 -58.53 64.32
C MET A 1 50.78 -59.78 63.49
N ASP A 2 50.94 -59.86 62.18
CA ASP A 2 51.34 -59.02 61.03
C ASP A 2 51.30 -60.02 59.85
N ASP A 3 51.10 -59.73 58.57
CA ASP A 3 50.61 -58.59 57.83
C ASP A 3 50.33 -59.14 56.39
N ASN A 4 49.34 -58.57 55.71
CA ASN A 4 49.06 -58.57 54.26
C ASN A 4 49.68 -59.62 53.30
N ASN A 5 48.86 -60.56 52.79
CA ASN A 5 48.79 -60.84 51.34
C ASN A 5 47.52 -61.65 50.95
N LYS A 6 46.37 -60.98 50.75
CA LYS A 6 45.25 -61.60 50.02
C LYS A 6 45.52 -61.49 48.53
N SER A 7 45.92 -62.61 47.93
CA SER A 7 45.98 -62.78 46.47
C SER A 7 44.63 -62.42 45.84
N ALA A 8 44.62 -61.39 44.97
CA ALA A 8 43.48 -61.07 44.14
C ALA A 8 43.08 -62.31 43.30
N PRO A 9 41.78 -62.61 43.14
CA PRO A 9 41.37 -63.74 42.30
C PRO A 9 41.86 -63.50 40.87
N LEU A 10 42.57 -64.50 40.33
CA LEU A 10 42.96 -64.57 38.92
C LEU A 10 41.70 -64.32 38.07
N ARG A 11 41.71 -63.23 37.29
CA ARG A 11 40.64 -62.92 36.31
C ARG A 11 40.42 -64.18 35.46
N SER A 12 39.22 -64.75 35.53
CA SER A 12 38.80 -65.84 34.66
C SER A 12 39.03 -65.42 33.21
N ARG A 13 39.69 -66.28 32.41
CA ARG A 13 39.86 -66.02 30.98
C ARG A 13 38.48 -65.82 30.36
N PRO A 14 38.27 -64.76 29.57
CA PRO A 14 36.98 -64.50 28.97
C PRO A 14 36.56 -65.70 28.12
N THR A 15 35.29 -66.09 28.23
CA THR A 15 34.72 -67.18 27.44
C THR A 15 34.72 -66.81 25.96
N LEU A 16 34.76 -67.80 25.06
CA LEU A 16 34.60 -67.58 23.60
C LEU A 16 33.38 -66.71 23.27
N ARG A 17 32.31 -66.83 24.07
CA ARG A 17 31.09 -66.05 23.94
C ARG A 17 31.29 -64.59 24.35
N GLU A 18 32.02 -64.30 25.43
CA GLU A 18 32.36 -62.94 25.85
C GLU A 18 33.32 -62.26 24.84
N LEU A 19 34.30 -62.99 24.31
CA LEU A 19 35.18 -62.51 23.24
C LEU A 19 34.39 -62.21 21.95
N ALA A 20 33.42 -63.05 21.59
CA ALA A 20 32.55 -62.82 20.45
C ALA A 20 31.64 -61.60 20.66
N TYR A 21 31.03 -61.43 21.85
CA TYR A 21 30.23 -60.23 22.16
C TYR A 21 31.07 -58.96 22.13
N PHE A 22 32.27 -58.98 22.72
CA PHE A 22 33.19 -57.84 22.66
C PHE A 22 33.55 -57.52 21.21
N GLY A 23 33.91 -58.52 20.40
CA GLY A 23 34.20 -58.35 18.97
C GLY A 23 33.04 -57.74 18.18
N VAL A 24 31.81 -58.20 18.41
CA VAL A 24 30.59 -57.65 17.76
C VAL A 24 30.33 -56.22 18.20
N VAL A 25 30.38 -55.92 19.51
CA VAL A 25 30.16 -54.56 20.03
C VAL A 25 31.25 -53.62 19.55
N SER A 26 32.51 -54.04 19.53
CA SER A 26 33.63 -53.27 18.96
C SER A 26 33.44 -53.01 17.46
N LEU A 27 32.97 -54.00 16.70
CA LEU A 27 32.66 -53.81 15.28
C LEU A 27 31.50 -52.84 15.08
N VAL A 28 30.42 -52.95 15.85
CA VAL A 28 29.28 -52.02 15.80
C VAL A 28 29.74 -50.61 16.14
N LEU A 29 30.52 -50.43 17.20
CA LEU A 29 31.09 -49.12 17.58
C LEU A 29 32.01 -48.57 16.48
N LEU A 30 32.86 -49.40 15.88
CA LEU A 30 33.75 -48.99 14.79
C LEU A 30 32.96 -48.58 13.55
N VAL A 31 31.91 -49.32 13.18
CA VAL A 31 31.00 -48.95 12.10
C VAL A 31 30.30 -47.63 12.43
N SER A 32 29.76 -47.47 13.64
CA SER A 32 29.12 -46.22 14.08
C SER A 32 30.07 -45.03 14.05
N LEU A 33 31.33 -45.21 14.48
CA LEU A 33 32.37 -44.18 14.42
C LEU A 33 32.78 -43.83 12.98
N ALA A 34 32.67 -44.79 12.05
CA ALA A 34 32.96 -44.55 10.62
C ALA A 34 31.83 -43.80 9.88
N ILE A 35 30.60 -43.79 10.41
CA ILE A 35 29.45 -43.10 9.79
C ILE A 35 29.69 -41.59 9.69
N ALA A 36 30.17 -40.94 10.75
CA ALA A 36 30.35 -39.48 10.76
C ALA A 36 31.43 -39.00 9.76
N PRO A 37 32.65 -39.60 9.72
CA PRO A 37 33.64 -39.32 8.68
C PRO A 37 33.12 -39.60 7.27
N ALA A 38 32.38 -40.70 7.07
CA ALA A 38 31.79 -41.03 5.78
C ALA A 38 30.75 -39.98 5.35
N LYS A 39 29.80 -39.60 6.23
CA LYS A 39 28.80 -38.55 5.95
C LYS A 39 29.47 -37.22 5.58
N ASN A 40 30.55 -36.85 6.27
CA ASN A 40 31.32 -35.65 5.94
C ASN A 40 32.14 -35.77 4.64
N TYR A 41 32.62 -36.96 4.28
CA TYR A 41 33.36 -37.18 3.04
C TYR A 41 32.44 -37.11 1.82
N PHE A 42 31.21 -37.63 1.95
CA PHE A 42 30.20 -37.68 0.88
C PHE A 42 29.21 -36.50 0.92
N SER A 43 29.49 -35.45 1.70
CA SER A 43 28.63 -34.27 1.81
C SER A 43 28.48 -33.53 0.47
N ASP A 44 27.27 -33.08 0.15
CA ASP A 44 26.91 -32.40 -1.10
C ASP A 44 27.81 -31.20 -1.44
N TRP A 45 28.17 -30.38 -0.44
CA TRP A 45 29.00 -29.19 -0.67
C TRP A 45 30.34 -29.52 -1.33
N ARG A 46 30.97 -30.67 -0.98
CA ARG A 46 32.22 -31.10 -1.61
C ARG A 46 32.04 -31.40 -3.09
N HIS A 47 30.89 -31.96 -3.47
CA HIS A 47 30.57 -32.25 -4.86
C HIS A 47 30.40 -30.96 -5.67
N TYR A 48 29.70 -29.96 -5.13
CA TYR A 48 29.52 -28.67 -5.80
C TYR A 48 30.83 -27.88 -5.95
N GLN A 49 31.68 -27.87 -4.93
CA GLN A 49 32.99 -27.21 -5.01
C GLN A 49 33.92 -27.87 -6.04
N LYS A 50 33.94 -29.21 -6.09
CA LYS A 50 34.68 -29.95 -7.14
C LYS A 50 34.15 -29.62 -8.54
N SER A 51 32.84 -29.55 -8.69
CA SER A 51 32.19 -29.21 -9.96
C SER A 51 32.51 -27.78 -10.39
N TYR A 52 32.49 -26.82 -9.47
CA TYR A 52 32.92 -25.44 -9.71
C TYR A 52 34.37 -25.36 -10.21
N LEU A 53 35.29 -26.03 -9.51
CA LEU A 53 36.71 -26.07 -9.89
C LEU A 53 36.92 -26.71 -11.26
N LYS A 54 36.17 -27.77 -11.58
CA LYS A 54 36.22 -28.41 -12.89
C LYS A 54 35.81 -27.43 -14.01
N ILE A 55 34.69 -26.73 -13.85
CA ILE A 55 34.21 -25.75 -14.83
C ILE A 55 35.18 -24.57 -14.95
N ALA A 56 35.73 -24.08 -13.82
CA ALA A 56 36.72 -23.01 -13.80
C ALA A 56 38.00 -23.39 -14.57
N ALA A 57 38.47 -24.63 -14.40
CA ALA A 57 39.63 -25.17 -15.12
C ALA A 57 39.35 -25.30 -16.62
N GLU A 58 38.18 -25.84 -17.00
CA GLU A 58 37.76 -25.98 -18.41
C GLU A 58 37.65 -24.62 -19.13
N ARG A 59 37.25 -23.57 -18.41
CA ARG A 59 37.17 -22.18 -18.94
C ARG A 59 38.50 -21.42 -18.88
N GLN A 60 39.62 -22.12 -18.69
CA GLN A 60 40.97 -21.54 -18.60
C GLN A 60 41.12 -20.42 -17.56
N SER A 61 40.26 -20.41 -16.54
CA SER A 61 40.30 -19.42 -15.45
C SER A 61 41.30 -19.85 -14.38
N GLY A 62 42.58 -19.97 -14.75
CA GLY A 62 43.64 -20.49 -13.88
C GLY A 62 43.84 -19.70 -12.59
N THR A 63 43.52 -18.41 -12.59
CA THR A 63 43.49 -17.55 -11.40
C THR A 63 42.38 -17.94 -10.43
N LEU A 64 41.18 -18.25 -10.95
CA LEU A 64 40.00 -18.63 -10.18
C LEU A 64 40.19 -19.96 -9.43
N VAL A 65 40.87 -20.92 -10.08
CA VAL A 65 41.22 -22.20 -9.45
C VAL A 65 42.23 -22.00 -8.31
N ARG A 66 43.20 -21.10 -8.48
CA ARG A 66 44.24 -20.82 -7.45
C ARG A 66 43.69 -20.02 -6.27
N SER A 67 42.74 -19.12 -6.50
CA SER A 67 42.14 -18.28 -5.45
C SER A 67 40.97 -18.95 -4.73
N PHE A 68 40.52 -20.12 -5.18
CA PHE A 68 39.40 -20.83 -4.57
C PHE A 68 39.82 -21.52 -3.26
N HIS A 69 39.23 -21.08 -2.14
CA HIS A 69 39.39 -21.73 -0.85
C HIS A 69 38.28 -22.75 -0.63
N GLY A 70 38.60 -24.04 -0.74
CA GLY A 70 37.64 -25.12 -0.47
C GLY A 70 37.35 -25.30 1.03
N GLY A 71 36.21 -25.90 1.36
CA GLY A 71 35.77 -26.16 2.74
C GLY A 71 34.37 -25.63 3.03
N ILE A 72 33.93 -25.79 4.27
CA ILE A 72 32.67 -25.18 4.74
C ILE A 72 32.90 -23.68 4.87
N HIS A 73 32.14 -22.88 4.13
CA HIS A 73 32.11 -21.43 4.25
C HIS A 73 31.01 -21.09 5.23
N GLN A 74 31.37 -20.62 6.42
CA GLN A 74 30.41 -20.26 7.46
C GLN A 74 30.48 -18.76 7.77
N THR A 75 29.34 -18.10 7.63
CA THR A 75 29.12 -16.74 8.12
C THR A 75 28.34 -16.84 9.42
N TRP A 76 28.91 -16.32 10.52
CA TRP A 76 28.25 -16.24 11.82
C TRP A 76 28.02 -14.77 12.19
N ILE A 77 26.75 -14.40 12.33
CA ILE A 77 26.32 -13.04 12.65
C ILE A 77 25.72 -13.08 14.05
N ALA A 78 26.60 -12.95 15.04
CA ALA A 78 26.28 -13.19 16.45
C ALA A 78 25.13 -12.31 16.96
N ASN A 79 25.11 -11.03 16.57
CA ASN A 79 24.08 -10.06 16.95
C ASN A 79 22.69 -10.37 16.38
N LEU A 80 22.60 -11.24 15.37
CA LEU A 80 21.32 -11.69 14.78
C LEU A 80 21.01 -13.16 15.10
N GLY A 81 21.91 -13.86 15.81
CA GLY A 81 21.78 -15.31 16.02
C GLY A 81 21.77 -16.11 14.72
N VAL A 82 22.35 -15.58 13.64
CA VAL A 82 22.33 -16.20 12.31
C VAL A 82 23.64 -16.96 12.08
N VAL A 83 23.51 -18.23 11.72
CA VAL A 83 24.60 -19.05 11.17
C VAL A 83 24.20 -19.41 9.75
N ASP A 84 25.06 -19.13 8.78
CA ASP A 84 24.82 -19.38 7.37
C ASP A 84 26.00 -20.14 6.76
N ARG A 85 25.71 -21.23 6.05
CA ARG A 85 26.69 -22.04 5.33
C ARG A 85 26.35 -22.21 3.85
N CYS A 86 25.42 -21.42 3.32
CA CYS A 86 24.89 -21.58 1.96
C CYS A 86 26.00 -21.44 0.90
N GLU A 87 26.97 -20.56 1.11
CA GLU A 87 28.13 -20.36 0.23
C GLU A 87 29.04 -21.59 0.14
N SER A 88 28.91 -22.58 1.05
CA SER A 88 29.61 -23.87 0.92
C SER A 88 29.22 -24.62 -0.36
N CYS A 89 27.96 -24.50 -0.79
CA CYS A 89 27.46 -25.06 -2.06
C CYS A 89 27.34 -23.99 -3.16
N HIS A 90 26.91 -22.79 -2.78
CA HIS A 90 26.68 -21.64 -3.67
C HIS A 90 27.95 -20.80 -3.85
N VAL A 91 29.02 -21.40 -4.33
CA VAL A 91 30.37 -20.78 -4.35
C VAL A 91 30.59 -19.66 -5.38
N ASN A 92 29.62 -19.34 -6.22
CA ASN A 92 29.75 -18.31 -7.27
C ASN A 92 28.87 -17.08 -7.05
N MET A 93 28.52 -16.74 -5.80
CA MET A 93 27.62 -15.60 -5.53
C MET A 93 28.18 -14.27 -6.01
N ASN A 94 29.50 -14.08 -5.92
CA ASN A 94 30.21 -12.90 -6.44
C ASN A 94 30.31 -12.85 -7.98
N GLY A 95 29.90 -13.92 -8.68
CA GLY A 95 29.95 -14.01 -10.14
C GLY A 95 31.33 -14.15 -10.76
N ALA A 96 32.33 -14.58 -10.00
CA ALA A 96 33.70 -14.76 -10.48
C ALA A 96 33.80 -15.79 -11.63
N LEU A 97 32.94 -16.81 -11.64
CA LEU A 97 32.70 -17.69 -12.79
C LEU A 97 31.67 -17.04 -13.73
N VAL A 98 32.17 -16.21 -14.66
CA VAL A 98 31.36 -15.45 -15.62
C VAL A 98 30.54 -16.38 -16.53
N GLY A 99 29.28 -16.02 -16.80
CA GLY A 99 28.39 -16.77 -17.70
C GLY A 99 27.79 -18.05 -17.10
N ALA A 100 28.03 -18.35 -15.82
CA ALA A 100 27.32 -19.41 -15.11
C ALA A 100 25.87 -18.96 -14.80
N THR A 101 24.89 -19.64 -15.39
CA THR A 101 23.45 -19.31 -15.26
C THR A 101 22.65 -20.35 -14.48
N ALA A 102 23.18 -21.57 -14.32
CA ALA A 102 22.53 -22.67 -13.62
C ALA A 102 22.85 -22.65 -12.11
N GLN A 103 21.87 -23.01 -11.28
CA GLN A 103 22.11 -23.24 -9.85
C GLN A 103 23.01 -24.47 -9.64
N PRO A 104 23.87 -24.48 -8.60
CA PRO A 104 24.05 -23.44 -7.57
C PRO A 104 25.05 -22.34 -7.93
N PHE A 105 25.61 -22.33 -9.16
CA PHE A 105 26.66 -21.39 -9.58
C PHE A 105 26.13 -20.10 -10.21
N ARG A 106 24.82 -19.86 -10.18
CA ARG A 106 24.24 -18.61 -10.67
C ARG A 106 24.65 -17.47 -9.73
N LYS A 107 25.22 -16.39 -10.25
CA LYS A 107 25.56 -15.21 -9.43
C LYS A 107 24.34 -14.62 -8.74
N HIS A 108 24.56 -14.01 -7.57
CA HIS A 108 23.51 -13.31 -6.85
C HIS A 108 23.05 -12.08 -7.66
N PRO A 109 21.74 -11.78 -7.73
CA PRO A 109 21.28 -10.50 -8.27
C PRO A 109 21.82 -9.33 -7.43
N PRO A 110 22.00 -8.13 -8.00
CA PRO A 110 22.40 -6.98 -7.20
C PRO A 110 21.36 -6.70 -6.11
N ILE A 111 21.83 -6.50 -4.88
CA ILE A 111 21.03 -6.11 -3.71
C ILE A 111 21.74 -4.96 -2.98
N PRO A 112 21.01 -4.11 -2.23
CA PRO A 112 21.60 -2.95 -1.56
C PRO A 112 22.41 -3.29 -0.29
N HIS A 113 22.71 -4.57 -0.07
CA HIS A 113 23.38 -5.09 1.12
C HIS A 113 24.43 -6.13 0.74
N GLU A 114 25.49 -6.24 1.55
CA GLU A 114 26.51 -7.26 1.37
C GLU A 114 26.10 -8.57 2.05
N ILE A 115 26.33 -9.71 1.39
CA ILE A 115 25.93 -11.03 1.89
C ILE A 115 26.63 -11.36 3.20
N ASN A 116 27.87 -10.91 3.40
CA ASN A 116 28.64 -11.16 4.63
C ASN A 116 28.07 -10.43 5.87
N GLN A 117 27.18 -9.44 5.70
CA GLN A 117 26.56 -8.70 6.80
C GLN A 117 25.28 -9.40 7.32
N PHE A 118 24.54 -10.06 6.44
CA PHE A 118 23.21 -10.60 6.75
C PHE A 118 23.08 -12.11 6.52
N GLY A 119 23.96 -12.73 5.74
CA GLY A 119 23.83 -14.12 5.31
C GLY A 119 22.68 -14.34 4.33
N CYS A 120 22.62 -15.52 3.73
CA CYS A 120 21.53 -15.91 2.82
C CYS A 120 20.22 -16.17 3.59
N VAL A 121 20.27 -16.81 4.75
CA VAL A 121 19.08 -17.23 5.52
C VAL A 121 18.28 -16.08 6.14
N THR A 122 18.83 -14.86 6.18
CA THR A 122 18.07 -13.67 6.57
C THR A 122 17.04 -13.31 5.50
N CYS A 123 17.44 -13.37 4.23
CA CYS A 123 16.61 -13.02 3.08
C CYS A 123 15.80 -14.21 2.57
N HIS A 124 16.41 -15.40 2.54
CA HIS A 124 15.85 -16.60 1.90
C HIS A 124 15.19 -17.58 2.89
N ARG A 125 15.41 -17.43 4.21
CA ARG A 125 15.16 -18.47 5.23
C ARG A 125 15.94 -19.75 4.95
N GLY A 126 15.49 -20.89 5.48
CA GLY A 126 16.19 -22.17 5.39
C GLY A 126 17.06 -22.47 6.61
N GLN A 127 17.71 -23.64 6.57
CA GLN A 127 18.55 -24.13 7.66
C GLN A 127 20.01 -23.74 7.42
N GLY A 128 20.41 -22.58 7.91
CA GLY A 128 21.75 -22.05 7.64
C GLY A 128 22.93 -22.92 8.12
N PRO A 129 22.84 -23.69 9.22
CA PRO A 129 23.89 -24.64 9.61
C PRO A 129 23.99 -25.90 8.74
N ALA A 130 23.03 -26.15 7.85
CA ALA A 130 23.00 -27.36 7.04
C ALA A 130 24.19 -27.48 6.10
N THR A 131 24.59 -28.71 5.80
CA THR A 131 25.72 -29.01 4.88
C THR A 131 25.32 -29.92 3.72
N SER A 132 24.03 -30.28 3.65
CA SER A 132 23.41 -31.03 2.57
C SER A 132 22.24 -30.24 1.98
N VAL A 133 21.90 -30.53 0.72
CA VAL A 133 20.77 -29.90 0.03
C VAL A 133 19.45 -30.24 0.71
N GLU A 134 19.29 -31.49 1.13
CA GLU A 134 18.11 -31.96 1.84
C GLU A 134 17.90 -31.18 3.12
N GLU A 135 18.92 -31.10 4.00
CA GLU A 135 18.83 -30.38 5.27
C GLU A 135 18.72 -28.86 5.08
N ALA A 136 19.23 -28.28 3.99
CA ALA A 136 19.17 -26.83 3.76
C ALA A 136 17.83 -26.36 3.17
N HIS A 137 17.28 -27.12 2.21
CA HIS A 137 16.22 -26.64 1.32
C HIS A 137 14.85 -27.29 1.52
N TYR A 138 14.77 -28.50 2.08
CA TYR A 138 13.50 -29.23 2.06
C TYR A 138 12.47 -28.57 2.97
N THR A 139 11.25 -29.06 2.99
CA THR A 139 10.24 -28.57 3.92
C THR A 139 9.64 -29.79 4.57
N THR A 140 9.92 -29.95 5.87
CA THR A 140 9.31 -30.98 6.69
C THR A 140 8.36 -30.32 7.68
N GLU A 141 7.37 -31.07 8.17
CA GLU A 141 6.42 -30.55 9.17
C GLU A 141 7.12 -30.12 10.47
N ALA A 142 8.32 -30.64 10.74
CA ALA A 142 9.11 -30.34 11.92
C ALA A 142 10.01 -29.09 11.76
N TRP A 143 10.10 -28.49 10.58
CA TRP A 143 11.00 -27.35 10.36
C TRP A 143 10.34 -26.02 10.67
N GLU A 144 11.03 -25.21 11.48
CA GLU A 144 10.55 -23.91 11.93
C GLU A 144 10.68 -22.81 10.85
N GLN A 145 11.71 -22.87 10.00
CA GLN A 145 12.01 -21.85 8.99
C GLN A 145 12.44 -22.46 7.64
N PRO A 146 11.53 -23.13 6.90
CA PRO A 146 11.85 -23.62 5.57
C PRO A 146 12.22 -22.49 4.61
N LEU A 147 12.94 -22.83 3.53
CA LEU A 147 13.31 -21.88 2.49
C LEU A 147 12.05 -21.23 1.88
N LEU A 148 12.07 -19.92 1.70
CA LEU A 148 10.97 -19.20 1.08
C LEU A 148 10.83 -19.59 -0.40
N PRO A 149 9.63 -19.92 -0.88
CA PRO A 149 9.36 -19.98 -2.31
C PRO A 149 9.72 -18.66 -2.99
N ALA A 150 10.28 -18.71 -4.20
CA ALA A 150 10.78 -17.53 -4.92
C ALA A 150 9.77 -16.37 -5.00
N LYS A 151 8.47 -16.67 -5.13
CA LYS A 151 7.39 -15.68 -5.18
C LYS A 151 7.18 -14.87 -3.88
N TYR A 152 7.74 -15.32 -2.75
CA TYR A 152 7.60 -14.70 -1.43
C TYR A 152 8.92 -14.16 -0.86
N LEU A 153 10.00 -14.12 -1.66
CA LEU A 153 11.33 -13.68 -1.20
C LEU A 153 11.34 -12.25 -0.64
N GLU A 154 10.49 -11.37 -1.17
CA GLU A 154 10.35 -10.00 -0.68
C GLU A 154 9.92 -9.93 0.80
N SER A 155 9.35 -10.99 1.37
CA SER A 155 9.04 -11.05 2.81
C SER A 155 10.31 -10.96 3.68
N GLY A 156 11.47 -11.35 3.17
CA GLY A 156 12.77 -11.18 3.83
C GLY A 156 13.10 -9.71 4.08
N CYS A 157 12.90 -8.86 3.07
CA CYS A 157 13.11 -7.41 3.17
C CYS A 157 12.20 -6.79 4.26
N GLY A 158 11.00 -7.32 4.40
CA GLY A 158 9.98 -6.83 5.33
C GLY A 158 10.27 -7.10 6.80
N GLN A 159 11.29 -7.90 7.12
CA GLN A 159 11.69 -8.10 8.52
C GLN A 159 12.39 -6.85 9.11
N CYS A 160 12.96 -5.99 8.26
CA CYS A 160 13.69 -4.79 8.67
C CYS A 160 13.12 -3.50 8.07
N HIS A 161 12.73 -3.51 6.80
CA HIS A 161 12.17 -2.33 6.13
C HIS A 161 10.67 -2.29 6.35
N LEU A 162 10.13 -1.23 6.96
CA LEU A 162 8.71 -1.09 7.28
C LEU A 162 7.93 -0.22 6.29
N GLY A 163 8.61 0.69 5.59
CA GLY A 163 8.02 1.54 4.53
C GLY A 163 7.97 0.87 3.14
N PRO A 164 7.45 1.60 2.13
CA PRO A 164 7.54 1.19 0.73
C PRO A 164 9.00 1.02 0.29
N LEU A 165 9.27 -0.03 -0.49
CA LEU A 165 10.62 -0.37 -0.96
C LEU A 165 10.59 -0.67 -2.46
N GLU A 166 11.34 0.08 -3.26
CA GLU A 166 11.38 -0.06 -4.73
C GLU A 166 11.77 -1.48 -5.19
N GLY A 167 12.72 -2.11 -4.49
CA GLY A 167 13.13 -3.49 -4.75
C GLY A 167 12.19 -4.57 -4.21
N ALA A 168 11.10 -4.19 -3.51
CA ALA A 168 10.12 -5.12 -2.95
C ALA A 168 8.67 -4.59 -3.11
N PRO A 169 8.19 -4.46 -4.35
CA PRO A 169 6.87 -3.90 -4.63
C PRO A 169 5.71 -4.79 -4.11
N LYS A 170 5.84 -6.13 -4.11
CA LYS A 170 4.79 -7.03 -3.60
C LYS A 170 4.68 -6.97 -2.09
N LEU A 171 5.80 -6.83 -1.38
CA LEU A 171 5.78 -6.57 0.06
C LEU A 171 5.04 -5.25 0.36
N SER A 172 5.37 -4.21 -0.39
CA SER A 172 4.78 -2.88 -0.25
C SER A 172 3.27 -2.91 -0.52
N GLU A 173 2.86 -3.57 -1.61
CA GLU A 173 1.45 -3.83 -1.95
C GLU A 173 0.74 -4.61 -0.83
N GLY A 174 1.33 -5.70 -0.34
CA GLY A 174 0.74 -6.53 0.69
C GLY A 174 0.46 -5.78 2.00
N ARG A 175 1.38 -4.91 2.42
CA ARG A 175 1.17 -4.05 3.60
C ARG A 175 0.08 -3.02 3.37
N SER A 176 0.04 -2.41 2.19
CA SER A 176 -1.03 -1.47 1.83
C SER A 176 -2.40 -2.17 1.84
N LEU A 177 -2.47 -3.41 1.36
CA LEU A 177 -3.69 -4.21 1.35
C LEU A 177 -4.15 -4.61 2.76
N LEU A 178 -3.24 -4.91 3.70
CA LEU A 178 -3.61 -5.22 5.09
C LEU A 178 -4.42 -4.08 5.73
N SER A 179 -4.03 -2.83 5.46
CA SER A 179 -4.73 -1.64 5.94
C SER A 179 -5.96 -1.29 5.09
N SER A 180 -5.84 -1.27 3.76
CA SER A 180 -6.92 -0.80 2.86
C SER A 180 -8.05 -1.80 2.62
N MET A 181 -7.84 -3.09 2.89
CA MET A 181 -8.91 -4.10 2.90
C MET A 181 -9.51 -4.31 4.30
N GLY A 182 -9.09 -3.52 5.30
CA GLY A 182 -9.64 -3.59 6.65
C GLY A 182 -9.28 -4.86 7.43
N CYS A 183 -8.25 -5.61 7.03
CA CYS A 183 -7.84 -6.84 7.73
C CYS A 183 -7.53 -6.57 9.22
N VAL A 184 -6.95 -5.39 9.48
CA VAL A 184 -6.53 -4.93 10.81
C VAL A 184 -7.66 -4.31 11.65
N HIS A 185 -8.91 -4.27 11.16
CA HIS A 185 -10.08 -4.04 12.01
C HIS A 185 -10.35 -5.23 12.94
N CYS A 186 -10.02 -6.45 12.49
CA CYS A 186 -10.25 -7.68 13.25
C CYS A 186 -8.94 -8.29 13.79
N HIS A 187 -7.87 -8.24 12.99
CA HIS A 187 -6.59 -8.84 13.33
C HIS A 187 -5.62 -7.84 13.95
N ASN A 188 -4.95 -8.22 15.04
CA ASN A 188 -3.80 -7.46 15.52
C ASN A 188 -2.56 -7.76 14.66
N VAL A 189 -1.82 -6.71 14.29
CA VAL A 189 -0.52 -6.81 13.62
C VAL A 189 0.40 -5.73 14.19
N THR A 190 1.30 -6.12 15.08
CA THR A 190 2.36 -5.23 15.59
C THR A 190 3.60 -5.36 14.73
N GLN A 191 4.12 -4.24 14.22
CA GLN A 191 5.35 -4.19 13.46
C GLN A 191 6.59 -4.29 14.36
N PRO A 192 7.77 -4.64 13.81
CA PRO A 192 9.03 -4.70 14.56
C PRO A 192 9.44 -3.43 15.33
N ASP A 193 8.98 -2.25 14.91
CA ASP A 193 9.23 -1.00 15.64
C ASP A 193 8.31 -0.80 16.86
N GLY A 194 7.39 -1.75 17.11
CA GLY A 194 6.41 -1.75 18.19
C GLY A 194 5.08 -1.09 17.83
N ASN A 195 4.94 -0.48 16.64
CA ASN A 195 3.70 0.16 16.24
C ASN A 195 2.70 -0.86 15.72
N GLN A 196 1.43 -0.68 16.08
CA GLN A 196 0.34 -1.48 15.52
C GLN A 196 -0.06 -0.92 14.16
N LEU A 197 -0.26 -1.80 13.17
CA LEU A 197 -0.85 -1.39 11.89
C LEU A 197 -2.27 -0.90 12.13
N THR A 198 -2.60 0.26 11.58
CA THR A 198 -3.94 0.84 11.65
C THR A 198 -4.72 0.57 10.37
N PRO A 199 -6.07 0.48 10.44
CA PRO A 199 -6.91 0.46 9.26
C PRO A 199 -6.65 1.68 8.38
N GLY A 200 -6.68 1.47 7.06
CA GLY A 200 -6.54 2.52 6.05
C GLY A 200 -7.82 2.72 5.22
N ASP A 201 -8.81 1.85 5.39
CA ASP A 201 -10.17 2.03 4.91
C ASP A 201 -11.01 2.86 5.88
N ASN A 202 -12.11 3.40 5.37
CA ASN A 202 -13.05 4.23 6.13
C ASN A 202 -14.46 3.63 6.00
N PRO A 203 -14.76 2.54 6.71
CA PRO A 203 -16.11 1.97 6.75
C PRO A 203 -17.12 3.03 7.25
N PRO A 204 -18.23 3.26 6.55
CA PRO A 204 -19.18 4.29 6.94
C PRO A 204 -19.87 3.94 8.27
N PRO A 205 -20.14 4.92 9.14
CA PRO A 205 -21.01 4.68 10.29
C PRO A 205 -22.43 4.32 9.81
N LEU A 206 -23.08 3.43 10.56
CA LEU A 206 -24.45 2.98 10.29
C LEU A 206 -25.46 3.59 11.26
N THR A 207 -25.04 4.55 12.09
CA THR A 207 -25.85 5.23 13.10
C THR A 207 -27.10 5.90 12.53
N HIS A 208 -27.02 6.41 11.29
CA HIS A 208 -28.08 7.14 10.58
C HIS A 208 -28.47 6.47 9.25
N ILE A 209 -28.30 5.15 9.15
CA ILE A 209 -28.38 4.44 7.86
C ILE A 209 -29.78 4.47 7.22
N ALA A 210 -30.85 4.51 8.02
CA ALA A 210 -32.22 4.53 7.52
C ALA A 210 -32.57 5.82 6.74
N GLU A 211 -31.85 6.92 6.99
CA GLU A 211 -32.00 8.13 6.18
C GLU A 211 -31.48 7.96 4.77
N LYS A 212 -30.42 7.17 4.63
CA LYS A 212 -29.66 7.06 3.39
C LYS A 212 -30.28 6.05 2.43
N THR A 213 -30.78 4.93 2.93
CA THR A 213 -31.12 3.78 2.09
C THR A 213 -32.35 3.02 2.60
N SER A 214 -32.79 2.02 1.85
CA SER A 214 -33.92 1.15 2.21
C SER A 214 -33.47 -0.18 2.83
N ARG A 215 -34.42 -0.88 3.47
CA ARG A 215 -34.16 -2.21 4.04
C ARG A 215 -33.82 -3.24 2.96
N GLU A 216 -34.52 -3.19 1.84
CA GLU A 216 -34.35 -4.08 0.70
C GLU A 216 -32.96 -3.92 0.09
N TRP A 217 -32.49 -2.68 -0.03
CA TRP A 217 -31.13 -2.42 -0.49
C TRP A 217 -30.09 -2.95 0.51
N MET A 218 -30.27 -2.72 1.82
CA MET A 218 -29.34 -3.24 2.83
C MET A 218 -29.27 -4.77 2.83
N TYR A 219 -30.42 -5.44 2.68
CA TYR A 219 -30.48 -6.89 2.53
C TYR A 219 -29.65 -7.37 1.33
N ALA A 220 -29.88 -6.78 0.15
CA ALA A 220 -29.15 -7.14 -1.06
C ALA A 220 -27.64 -6.86 -0.94
N TRP A 221 -27.27 -5.71 -0.36
CA TRP A 221 -25.89 -5.30 -0.15
C TRP A 221 -25.13 -6.26 0.77
N ILE A 222 -25.67 -6.58 1.94
CA ILE A 222 -24.99 -7.42 2.94
C ILE A 222 -24.82 -8.86 2.45
N LYS A 223 -25.71 -9.35 1.57
CA LYS A 223 -25.58 -10.66 0.95
C LYS A 223 -24.43 -10.76 -0.06
N ASN A 224 -24.25 -9.74 -0.90
CA ASN A 224 -23.19 -9.74 -1.90
C ASN A 224 -22.81 -8.31 -2.32
N PRO A 225 -21.93 -7.62 -1.57
CA PRO A 225 -21.53 -6.25 -1.89
C PRO A 225 -20.95 -6.11 -3.30
N GLN A 226 -20.20 -7.11 -3.76
CA GLN A 226 -19.53 -7.13 -5.06
C GLN A 226 -20.51 -7.28 -6.24
N ALA A 227 -21.71 -7.83 -6.01
CA ALA A 227 -22.76 -7.84 -7.03
C ALA A 227 -23.36 -6.45 -7.27
N TYR A 228 -23.31 -5.57 -6.27
CA TYR A 228 -23.76 -4.19 -6.40
C TYR A 228 -22.66 -3.28 -6.99
N ALA A 229 -21.45 -3.36 -6.45
CA ALA A 229 -20.31 -2.54 -6.85
C ALA A 229 -19.06 -3.42 -6.97
N ALA A 230 -18.48 -3.49 -8.16
CA ALA A 230 -17.27 -4.30 -8.39
C ALA A 230 -16.08 -3.80 -7.56
N SER A 231 -16.10 -2.52 -7.18
CA SER A 231 -15.10 -1.90 -6.30
C SER A 231 -15.36 -2.07 -4.81
N ALA A 232 -16.41 -2.80 -4.40
CA ALA A 232 -16.77 -2.96 -2.99
C ALA A 232 -15.67 -3.65 -2.17
N THR A 233 -15.14 -2.93 -1.18
CA THR A 233 -14.15 -3.46 -0.22
C THR A 233 -14.79 -4.24 0.93
N MET A 234 -16.08 -4.02 1.22
CA MET A 234 -16.82 -4.80 2.21
C MET A 234 -16.86 -6.27 1.77
N PRO A 235 -16.32 -7.21 2.56
CA PRO A 235 -16.23 -8.59 2.15
C PRO A 235 -17.58 -9.30 2.24
N ASN A 236 -17.69 -10.46 1.60
CA ASN A 236 -18.88 -11.29 1.64
C ASN A 236 -18.88 -12.17 2.90
N PHE A 237 -19.83 -11.96 3.80
CA PHE A 237 -19.95 -12.71 5.05
C PHE A 237 -20.65 -14.08 4.89
N LEU A 238 -21.11 -14.41 3.67
CA LEU A 238 -21.76 -15.66 3.28
C LEU A 238 -23.02 -15.95 4.11
N LEU A 239 -23.80 -14.89 4.35
CA LEU A 239 -25.04 -14.95 5.10
C LEU A 239 -26.15 -15.61 4.28
N ASN A 240 -26.99 -16.40 4.94
CA ASN A 240 -28.22 -16.89 4.34
C ASN A 240 -29.28 -15.76 4.30
N ASP A 241 -30.41 -16.02 3.62
CA ASP A 241 -31.47 -15.04 3.41
C ASP A 241 -32.09 -14.55 4.71
N GLN A 242 -32.34 -15.46 5.65
CA GLN A 242 -32.96 -15.10 6.93
C GLN A 242 -32.03 -14.21 7.77
N ASP A 243 -30.74 -14.54 7.84
CA ASP A 243 -29.76 -13.77 8.59
C ASP A 243 -29.62 -12.36 8.01
N ALA A 244 -29.54 -12.22 6.69
CA ALA A 244 -29.48 -10.92 6.03
C ALA A 244 -30.78 -10.11 6.25
N ALA A 245 -31.95 -10.76 6.25
CA ALA A 245 -33.23 -10.12 6.48
C ALA A 245 -33.39 -9.61 7.93
N ASP A 246 -32.90 -10.38 8.91
CA ASP A 246 -32.89 -10.00 10.32
C ASP A 246 -31.86 -8.89 10.61
N ILE A 247 -30.64 -8.98 10.05
CA ILE A 247 -29.63 -7.92 10.16
C ILE A 247 -30.16 -6.60 9.58
N SER A 248 -30.75 -6.61 8.39
CA SER A 248 -31.32 -5.41 7.78
C SER A 248 -32.47 -4.81 8.60
N ALA A 249 -33.30 -5.66 9.24
CA ALA A 249 -34.35 -5.20 10.16
C ALA A 249 -33.77 -4.45 11.36
N PHE A 250 -32.73 -5.02 11.99
CA PHE A 250 -32.05 -4.38 13.11
C PHE A 250 -31.38 -3.05 12.71
N LEU A 251 -30.66 -3.02 11.58
CA LEU A 251 -29.98 -1.81 11.11
C LEU A 251 -30.96 -0.66 10.84
N MET A 252 -32.15 -0.95 10.31
CA MET A 252 -33.23 0.05 10.19
C MET A 252 -33.72 0.51 11.57
N ALA A 253 -33.99 -0.43 12.48
CA ALA A 253 -34.60 -0.13 13.77
C ALA A 253 -33.68 0.68 14.72
N GLN A 254 -32.36 0.48 14.65
CA GLN A 254 -31.39 1.20 15.49
C GLN A 254 -31.06 2.61 14.98
N SER A 255 -31.46 2.95 13.76
CA SER A 255 -31.05 4.19 13.11
C SER A 255 -31.66 5.40 13.81
N THR A 256 -30.84 6.39 14.12
CA THR A 256 -31.28 7.67 14.70
C THR A 256 -31.18 8.79 13.65
N PRO A 257 -31.90 9.91 13.82
CA PRO A 257 -31.75 11.05 12.92
C PRO A 257 -30.37 11.72 13.02
N SER A 258 -29.79 12.10 11.88
CA SER A 258 -28.55 12.87 11.76
C SER A 258 -28.82 14.38 11.87
N ALA A 259 -27.76 15.18 12.04
CA ALA A 259 -27.86 16.64 12.01
C ALA A 259 -28.30 17.17 10.63
N ALA A 260 -28.03 16.43 9.55
CA ALA A 260 -28.43 16.79 8.19
C ALA A 260 -29.94 16.88 8.01
N THR A 261 -30.75 16.21 8.83
CA THR A 261 -32.22 16.30 8.75
C THR A 261 -32.76 17.70 9.00
N LYS A 262 -31.98 18.55 9.68
CA LYS A 262 -32.28 19.97 9.90
C LYS A 262 -32.01 20.85 8.67
N VAL A 263 -31.27 20.34 7.68
CA VAL A 263 -31.03 21.05 6.43
C VAL A 263 -32.31 21.01 5.62
N GLU A 264 -32.94 22.18 5.50
CA GLU A 264 -34.17 22.35 4.75
C GLU A 264 -33.89 22.13 3.27
N ILE A 265 -34.66 21.23 2.66
CA ILE A 265 -34.60 20.99 1.22
C ILE A 265 -35.57 21.96 0.58
N LYS A 266 -35.05 23.07 0.03
CA LYS A 266 -35.87 23.97 -0.78
C LYS A 266 -36.43 23.20 -1.97
N PRO A 267 -37.72 23.35 -2.33
CA PRO A 267 -38.25 22.79 -3.56
C PRO A 267 -37.35 23.21 -4.72
N ALA A 268 -36.98 22.26 -5.59
CA ALA A 268 -36.31 22.64 -6.83
C ALA A 268 -37.26 23.63 -7.52
N ALA A 269 -36.79 24.85 -7.80
CA ALA A 269 -37.61 25.83 -8.51
C ALA A 269 -38.19 25.14 -9.75
N ALA A 270 -39.47 25.37 -10.05
CA ALA A 270 -40.19 24.78 -11.18
C ALA A 270 -39.56 25.09 -12.56
N ALA A 271 -38.41 25.78 -12.59
CA ALA A 271 -37.58 26.10 -13.74
C ALA A 271 -36.34 25.17 -13.89
N ALA A 272 -36.28 24.03 -13.19
CA ALA A 272 -35.30 23.00 -13.55
C ALA A 272 -35.60 22.53 -14.98
N PRO A 273 -34.63 22.56 -15.91
CA PRO A 273 -34.87 22.08 -17.25
C PRO A 273 -35.37 20.62 -17.18
N THR A 274 -36.29 20.27 -18.06
CA THR A 274 -36.81 18.91 -18.19
C THR A 274 -36.43 18.39 -19.57
N GLY A 275 -36.23 17.08 -19.70
CA GLY A 275 -35.78 16.48 -20.96
C GLY A 275 -34.28 16.58 -21.22
N ALA A 276 -33.87 16.53 -22.49
CA ALA A 276 -32.49 16.33 -22.92
C ALA A 276 -31.53 17.47 -22.49
N ASP A 277 -32.02 18.70 -22.37
CA ASP A 277 -31.20 19.86 -21.99
C ASP A 277 -30.72 19.77 -20.53
N ALA A 278 -31.57 19.30 -19.62
CA ALA A 278 -31.18 19.07 -18.23
C ALA A 278 -30.20 17.92 -18.07
N ALA A 279 -30.34 16.86 -18.86
CA ALA A 279 -29.38 15.76 -18.87
C ALA A 279 -27.99 16.25 -19.32
N THR A 280 -27.95 17.13 -20.32
CA THR A 280 -26.71 17.74 -20.82
C THR A 280 -26.11 18.71 -19.79
N GLU A 281 -26.93 19.55 -19.16
CA GLU A 281 -26.49 20.49 -18.12
C GLU A 281 -25.94 19.74 -16.89
N ALA A 282 -26.63 18.68 -16.43
CA ALA A 282 -26.18 17.87 -15.31
C ALA A 282 -24.90 17.08 -15.63
N THR A 283 -24.76 16.56 -16.85
CA THR A 283 -23.52 15.90 -17.31
C THR A 283 -22.35 16.88 -17.34
N THR A 284 -22.59 18.10 -17.83
CA THR A 284 -21.60 19.18 -17.85
C THR A 284 -21.18 19.55 -16.42
N LEU A 285 -22.14 19.68 -15.50
CA LEU A 285 -21.87 19.98 -14.09
C LEU A 285 -21.08 18.84 -13.43
N TYR A 286 -21.47 17.57 -13.64
CA TYR A 286 -20.74 16.40 -13.14
C TYR A 286 -19.28 16.37 -13.64
N GLY A 287 -19.06 16.71 -14.91
CA GLY A 287 -17.73 16.81 -15.51
C GLY A 287 -16.91 17.98 -14.96
N ALA A 288 -17.50 19.17 -14.85
CA ALA A 288 -16.84 20.38 -14.36
C ALA A 288 -16.53 20.33 -12.86
N SER A 289 -17.33 19.60 -12.08
CA SER A 289 -17.06 19.29 -10.67
C SER A 289 -16.07 18.13 -10.48
N PHE A 290 -15.62 17.51 -11.58
CA PHE A 290 -14.67 16.39 -11.61
C PHE A 290 -15.08 15.21 -10.72
N CYS A 291 -16.38 14.93 -10.62
CA CYS A 291 -16.89 13.84 -9.79
C CYS A 291 -16.26 12.48 -10.16
N SER A 292 -15.97 12.25 -11.44
CA SER A 292 -15.31 11.05 -11.95
C SER A 292 -13.86 10.87 -11.50
N SER A 293 -13.18 11.93 -11.02
CA SER A 293 -11.81 11.81 -10.46
C SER A 293 -11.80 11.04 -9.14
N CYS A 294 -12.92 11.04 -8.42
CA CYS A 294 -13.09 10.36 -7.15
C CYS A 294 -14.00 9.14 -7.26
N HIS A 295 -15.06 9.22 -8.06
CA HIS A 295 -16.11 8.22 -8.14
C HIS A 295 -16.06 7.43 -9.45
N ALA A 296 -15.84 6.13 -9.36
CA ALA A 296 -15.91 5.23 -10.51
C ALA A 296 -17.36 4.97 -10.95
N VAL A 297 -17.51 4.68 -12.25
CA VAL A 297 -18.73 4.14 -12.86
C VAL A 297 -18.35 3.01 -13.82
N GLN A 298 -19.19 1.98 -13.94
CA GLN A 298 -19.01 0.98 -14.98
C GLN A 298 -19.47 1.52 -16.33
N ASN A 299 -18.66 1.31 -17.37
CA ASN A 299 -19.08 1.55 -18.75
C ASN A 299 -19.88 0.37 -19.31
N GLU A 300 -20.32 0.46 -20.57
CA GLU A 300 -21.10 -0.59 -21.24
C GLU A 300 -20.37 -1.94 -21.31
N ALA A 301 -19.04 -1.92 -21.41
CA ALA A 301 -18.18 -3.10 -21.35
C ALA A 301 -17.95 -3.63 -19.91
N ARG A 302 -18.65 -3.07 -18.91
CA ARG A 302 -18.53 -3.37 -17.48
C ARG A 302 -17.15 -3.07 -16.86
N ASN A 303 -16.33 -2.28 -17.55
CA ASN A 303 -15.07 -1.81 -17.00
C ASN A 303 -15.33 -0.62 -16.07
N LEU A 304 -14.69 -0.60 -14.91
CA LEU A 304 -14.72 0.56 -14.01
C LEU A 304 -13.88 1.69 -14.60
N VAL A 305 -14.49 2.85 -14.75
CA VAL A 305 -13.85 4.08 -15.24
C VAL A 305 -14.04 5.19 -14.21
N GLY A 306 -12.96 5.89 -13.88
CA GLY A 306 -12.93 6.96 -12.89
C GLY A 306 -12.02 6.64 -11.70
N GLY A 307 -12.19 7.40 -10.61
CA GLY A 307 -11.43 7.25 -9.38
C GLY A 307 -11.97 6.18 -8.44
N ASN A 308 -11.12 5.68 -7.55
CA ASN A 308 -11.44 4.70 -6.51
C ASN A 308 -11.46 5.32 -5.10
N PHE A 309 -11.61 6.64 -5.01
CA PHE A 309 -11.49 7.37 -3.75
C PHE A 309 -12.83 7.52 -3.04
N GLY A 310 -13.87 7.82 -3.82
CA GLY A 310 -15.25 7.81 -3.38
C GLY A 310 -15.94 6.49 -3.79
N PRO A 311 -17.13 6.21 -3.23
CA PRO A 311 -17.91 5.04 -3.61
C PRO A 311 -18.30 5.09 -5.09
N GLU A 312 -18.36 3.91 -5.71
CA GLU A 312 -18.85 3.75 -7.08
C GLU A 312 -20.29 4.27 -7.23
N LEU A 313 -20.56 4.95 -8.35
CA LEU A 313 -21.85 5.59 -8.62
C LEU A 313 -22.69 4.87 -9.70
N THR A 314 -22.24 3.72 -10.20
CA THR A 314 -22.91 2.95 -11.28
C THR A 314 -24.40 2.73 -11.02
N ARG A 315 -24.76 2.43 -9.77
CA ARG A 315 -26.13 2.07 -9.35
C ARG A 315 -26.60 2.89 -8.16
N VAL A 316 -26.07 4.10 -8.00
CA VAL A 316 -26.31 4.92 -6.79
C VAL A 316 -27.81 5.19 -6.58
N GLY A 317 -28.58 5.31 -7.66
CA GLY A 317 -30.02 5.52 -7.59
C GLY A 317 -30.79 4.35 -6.96
N ASN A 318 -30.28 3.12 -6.97
CA ASN A 318 -30.89 2.00 -6.24
C ASN A 318 -30.65 2.06 -4.73
N LYS A 319 -29.62 2.80 -4.31
CA LYS A 319 -29.15 2.84 -2.92
C LYS A 319 -29.74 4.00 -2.15
N VAL A 320 -29.73 5.19 -2.74
CA VAL A 320 -29.91 6.43 -1.98
C VAL A 320 -31.33 6.95 -2.01
N ASN A 321 -31.82 7.41 -0.87
CA ASN A 321 -33.07 8.17 -0.79
C ASN A 321 -32.89 9.55 -1.46
N PRO A 322 -33.89 10.05 -2.24
CA PRO A 322 -33.77 11.32 -2.96
C PRO A 322 -33.44 12.52 -2.07
N ASP A 323 -34.15 12.66 -0.95
CA ASP A 323 -33.95 13.77 -0.01
C ASP A 323 -32.59 13.70 0.68
N TRP A 324 -32.14 12.49 1.01
CA TRP A 324 -30.81 12.28 1.56
C TRP A 324 -29.73 12.71 0.57
N LEU A 325 -29.88 12.36 -0.72
CA LEU A 325 -28.89 12.72 -1.73
C LEU A 325 -28.79 14.24 -1.91
N ARG A 326 -29.92 14.95 -1.89
CA ARG A 326 -29.93 16.42 -1.97
C ARG A 326 -29.22 17.05 -0.78
N ARG A 327 -29.48 16.58 0.45
CA ARG A 327 -28.77 17.04 1.66
C ARG A 327 -27.28 16.70 1.62
N TRP A 328 -26.92 15.52 1.14
CA TRP A 328 -25.53 15.06 1.01
C TRP A 328 -24.74 15.91 0.01
N LEU A 329 -25.32 16.24 -1.15
CA LEU A 329 -24.70 17.11 -2.14
C LEU A 329 -24.60 18.56 -1.67
N ASN A 330 -25.55 19.01 -0.84
CA ASN A 330 -25.51 20.33 -0.24
C ASN A 330 -24.41 20.44 0.83
N ASN A 331 -24.44 19.61 1.88
CA ASN A 331 -23.44 19.60 2.94
C ASN A 331 -23.21 18.16 3.48
N PRO A 332 -22.17 17.46 2.99
CA PRO A 332 -21.92 16.07 3.40
C PRO A 332 -21.44 15.97 4.85
N VAL A 333 -20.80 17.01 5.39
CA VAL A 333 -20.26 17.06 6.76
C VAL A 333 -21.37 17.04 7.80
N ALA A 334 -22.55 17.58 7.47
CA ALA A 334 -23.72 17.53 8.34
C ALA A 334 -24.27 16.12 8.56
N TYR A 335 -24.01 15.18 7.63
CA TYR A 335 -24.38 13.77 7.78
C TYR A 335 -23.24 12.94 8.37
N HIS A 336 -22.01 13.16 7.90
CA HIS A 336 -20.83 12.43 8.36
C HIS A 336 -19.63 13.38 8.54
N PRO A 337 -19.31 13.79 9.77
CA PRO A 337 -18.25 14.76 10.06
C PRO A 337 -16.86 14.38 9.53
N ASP A 338 -16.55 13.08 9.44
CA ASP A 338 -15.26 12.57 8.99
C ASP A 338 -15.26 12.14 7.51
N THR A 339 -16.26 12.57 6.75
CA THR A 339 -16.35 12.26 5.32
C THR A 339 -15.18 12.85 4.53
N ARG A 340 -14.66 12.06 3.58
CA ARG A 340 -13.66 12.53 2.60
C ARG A 340 -14.30 13.33 1.45
N MET A 341 -15.64 13.31 1.33
CA MET A 341 -16.34 14.07 0.31
C MET A 341 -16.27 15.57 0.65
N PRO A 342 -15.67 16.41 -0.21
CA PRO A 342 -15.56 17.83 0.08
C PRO A 342 -16.91 18.54 -0.06
N HIS A 343 -17.06 19.66 0.63
CA HIS A 343 -18.23 20.51 0.51
C HIS A 343 -18.11 21.41 -0.73
N TYR A 344 -18.87 21.11 -1.77
CA TYR A 344 -18.80 21.83 -3.07
C TYR A 344 -19.52 23.18 -3.11
N ARG A 345 -20.32 23.51 -2.07
CA ARG A 345 -21.06 24.78 -1.96
C ARG A 345 -21.89 25.06 -3.21
N MET A 346 -22.62 24.03 -3.65
CA MET A 346 -23.49 24.11 -4.81
C MET A 346 -24.77 24.88 -4.47
N ASP A 347 -25.29 25.63 -5.43
CA ASP A 347 -26.61 26.25 -5.30
C ASP A 347 -27.75 25.21 -5.45
N ASP A 348 -28.97 25.63 -5.14
CA ASP A 348 -30.14 24.73 -5.15
C ASP A 348 -30.42 24.14 -6.56
N LYS A 349 -30.12 24.88 -7.63
CA LYS A 349 -30.30 24.42 -9.01
C LYS A 349 -29.29 23.32 -9.33
N GLN A 350 -28.03 23.55 -8.99
CA GLN A 350 -26.92 22.60 -9.17
C GLN A 350 -27.18 21.31 -8.39
N VAL A 351 -27.61 21.40 -7.13
CA VAL A 351 -27.96 20.24 -6.30
C VAL A 351 -29.13 19.45 -6.93
N ALA A 352 -30.18 20.13 -7.40
CA ALA A 352 -31.33 19.47 -8.02
C ALA A 352 -30.95 18.74 -9.33
N LEU A 353 -30.15 19.37 -10.19
CA LEU A 353 -29.66 18.80 -11.44
C LEU A 353 -28.81 17.55 -11.20
N LEU A 354 -27.78 17.64 -10.34
CA LEU A 354 -26.91 16.52 -10.01
C LEU A 354 -27.67 15.38 -9.30
N SER A 355 -28.56 15.72 -8.36
CA SER A 355 -29.37 14.72 -7.67
C SER A 355 -30.22 13.92 -8.66
N SER A 356 -30.89 14.59 -9.61
CA SER A 356 -31.71 13.93 -10.62
C SER A 356 -30.87 13.02 -11.53
N PHE A 357 -29.71 13.52 -11.97
CA PHE A 357 -28.77 12.76 -12.79
C PHE A 357 -28.24 11.49 -12.09
N LEU A 358 -27.89 11.58 -10.81
CA LEU A 358 -27.42 10.44 -10.02
C LEU A 358 -28.54 9.46 -9.69
N LEU A 359 -29.75 9.94 -9.36
CA LEU A 359 -30.91 9.08 -9.10
C LEU A 359 -31.37 8.31 -10.34
N ALA A 360 -31.08 8.80 -11.54
CA ALA A 360 -31.34 8.09 -12.79
C ALA A 360 -30.41 6.87 -13.00
N LYS A 361 -29.28 6.79 -12.28
CA LYS A 361 -28.34 5.65 -12.35
C LYS A 361 -28.88 4.46 -11.53
N LYS A 362 -29.85 3.75 -12.12
CA LYS A 362 -30.54 2.60 -11.53
C LYS A 362 -30.42 1.37 -12.42
N ASP A 363 -30.34 0.21 -11.79
CA ASP A 363 -30.63 -1.09 -12.38
C ASP A 363 -31.96 -1.60 -11.78
N ASN A 364 -32.98 -1.75 -12.62
CA ASN A 364 -34.31 -2.17 -12.18
C ASN A 364 -34.35 -3.62 -11.68
N ASP A 365 -33.43 -4.47 -12.15
CA ASP A 365 -33.43 -5.90 -11.82
C ASP A 365 -32.79 -6.17 -10.45
N LEU A 366 -31.94 -5.26 -9.97
CA LEU A 366 -31.15 -5.45 -8.74
C LEU A 366 -32.01 -5.76 -7.50
N LEU A 367 -33.14 -5.08 -7.35
CA LEU A 367 -34.02 -5.21 -6.18
C LEU A 367 -35.37 -5.86 -6.53
N ALA A 368 -35.62 -6.18 -7.80
CA ALA A 368 -36.93 -6.64 -8.28
C ALA A 368 -37.45 -7.89 -7.53
N ASN A 369 -36.54 -8.79 -7.15
CA ASN A 369 -36.87 -10.06 -6.49
C ASN A 369 -36.69 -10.02 -4.95
N VAL A 370 -36.48 -8.84 -4.37
CA VAL A 370 -36.31 -8.69 -2.93
C VAL A 370 -37.67 -8.43 -2.29
N HIS A 371 -38.23 -9.46 -1.66
CA HIS A 371 -39.49 -9.39 -0.92
C HIS A 371 -39.25 -9.76 0.54
N LEU A 372 -39.23 -8.76 1.42
CA LEU A 372 -38.98 -8.94 2.84
C LEU A 372 -40.30 -8.83 3.63
N ALA A 373 -40.55 -9.78 4.53
CA ALA A 373 -41.64 -9.66 5.50
C ALA A 373 -41.39 -8.45 6.42
N PRO A 374 -42.44 -7.77 6.95
CA PRO A 374 -42.28 -6.64 7.86
C PRO A 374 -41.36 -6.95 9.05
N SER A 375 -40.58 -5.96 9.49
CA SER A 375 -39.73 -6.11 10.66
C SER A 375 -40.57 -6.34 11.91
N THR A 376 -40.21 -7.35 12.70
CA THR A 376 -40.79 -7.67 14.01
C THR A 376 -39.76 -7.46 15.12
N ALA A 377 -40.19 -7.32 16.38
CA ALA A 377 -39.29 -7.24 17.52
C ALA A 377 -38.31 -8.43 17.58
N ASP A 378 -38.79 -9.63 17.26
CA ASP A 378 -37.96 -10.84 17.23
C ASP A 378 -36.91 -10.79 16.12
N SER A 379 -37.27 -10.34 14.91
CA SER A 379 -36.30 -10.17 13.81
C SER A 379 -35.22 -9.14 14.15
N VAL A 380 -35.59 -8.05 14.83
CA VAL A 380 -34.65 -7.02 15.30
C VAL A 380 -33.72 -7.59 16.38
N ALA A 381 -34.24 -8.37 17.32
CA ALA A 381 -33.44 -9.02 18.35
C ALA A 381 -32.44 -10.04 17.76
N ARG A 382 -32.88 -10.89 16.81
CA ARG A 382 -32.00 -11.81 16.09
C ARG A 382 -30.95 -11.06 15.26
N GLY A 383 -31.36 -10.01 14.55
CA GLY A 383 -30.46 -9.16 13.78
C GLY A 383 -29.37 -8.52 14.63
N LYS A 384 -29.71 -8.01 15.83
CA LYS A 384 -28.74 -7.47 16.79
C LYS A 384 -27.72 -8.51 17.22
N LYS A 385 -28.19 -9.73 17.53
CA LYS A 385 -27.32 -10.86 17.89
C LYS A 385 -26.35 -11.19 16.75
N LEU A 386 -26.85 -11.33 15.53
CA LEU A 386 -26.05 -11.61 14.33
C LEU A 386 -25.00 -10.53 14.06
N VAL A 387 -25.38 -9.25 14.11
CA VAL A 387 -24.43 -8.12 13.94
C VAL A 387 -23.27 -8.18 14.95
N THR A 388 -23.58 -8.59 16.19
CA THR A 388 -22.58 -8.74 17.26
C THR A 388 -21.69 -9.97 17.01
N GLU A 389 -22.28 -11.12 16.70
CA GLU A 389 -21.56 -12.38 16.54
C GLU A 389 -20.72 -12.45 15.27
N THR A 390 -21.15 -11.79 14.20
CA THR A 390 -20.45 -11.67 12.91
C THR A 390 -19.36 -10.58 12.96
N GLY A 391 -19.36 -9.72 13.98
CA GLY A 391 -18.33 -8.71 14.18
C GLY A 391 -18.47 -7.49 13.26
N CYS A 392 -19.68 -7.16 12.79
CA CYS A 392 -19.89 -6.00 11.93
C CYS A 392 -19.41 -4.69 12.60
N ALA A 393 -19.50 -4.63 13.93
CA ALA A 393 -19.05 -3.50 14.74
C ALA A 393 -17.52 -3.39 14.89
N ALA A 394 -16.73 -4.33 14.34
CA ALA A 394 -15.27 -4.19 14.24
C ALA A 394 -14.87 -3.10 13.22
N CYS A 395 -15.70 -2.91 12.19
CA CYS A 395 -15.52 -1.88 11.16
C CYS A 395 -16.54 -0.74 11.31
N HIS A 396 -17.82 -1.07 11.54
CA HIS A 396 -18.90 -0.08 11.51
C HIS A 396 -19.28 0.42 12.90
N GLN A 397 -19.50 1.73 13.04
CA GLN A 397 -20.20 2.27 14.21
C GLN A 397 -21.71 1.99 14.09
N ILE A 398 -22.29 1.31 15.08
CA ILE A 398 -23.70 0.87 15.09
C ILE A 398 -24.31 1.19 16.46
N ASN A 399 -25.49 1.83 16.50
CA ASN A 399 -26.11 2.18 17.78
C ASN A 399 -26.46 0.93 18.58
N GLY A 400 -26.07 0.92 19.86
CA GLY A 400 -26.38 -0.17 20.79
C GLY A 400 -25.60 -1.47 20.57
N VAL A 401 -24.51 -1.45 19.78
CA VAL A 401 -23.56 -2.56 19.62
C VAL A 401 -22.13 -2.03 19.79
N ASN A 402 -21.38 -2.62 20.71
CA ASN A 402 -19.98 -2.25 20.94
C ASN A 402 -19.04 -3.04 20.01
N PRO A 403 -17.91 -2.47 19.58
CA PRO A 403 -16.88 -3.21 18.85
C PRO A 403 -16.41 -4.44 19.65
N PRO A 404 -16.25 -5.61 18.99
CA PRO A 404 -15.79 -6.82 19.66
C PRO A 404 -14.31 -6.70 20.08
N GLN A 405 -13.96 -7.20 21.26
CA GLN A 405 -12.57 -7.32 21.70
C GLN A 405 -12.00 -8.68 21.31
N ASN A 406 -10.74 -8.74 20.87
CA ASN A 406 -10.03 -9.98 20.51
C ASN A 406 -10.81 -10.86 19.51
N PHE A 407 -11.45 -10.25 18.52
CA PHE A 407 -12.37 -10.93 17.60
C PHE A 407 -11.68 -11.95 16.67
N ALA A 408 -10.44 -11.67 16.25
CA ALA A 408 -9.67 -12.54 15.37
C ALA A 408 -8.26 -12.83 15.92
N PRO A 409 -7.59 -13.89 15.43
CA PRO A 409 -6.23 -14.24 15.86
C PRO A 409 -5.22 -13.11 15.62
N ASP A 410 -4.27 -12.99 16.54
CA ASP A 410 -3.11 -12.13 16.38
C ASP A 410 -2.21 -12.64 15.24
N LEU A 411 -1.81 -11.74 14.32
CA LEU A 411 -0.98 -12.04 13.16
C LEU A 411 0.45 -11.49 13.28
N THR A 412 0.82 -10.85 14.39
CA THR A 412 2.14 -10.25 14.68
C THR A 412 3.30 -11.22 14.49
N ARG A 413 3.07 -12.53 14.65
CA ARG A 413 4.08 -13.59 14.52
C ARG A 413 3.68 -14.69 13.54
N VAL A 414 2.70 -14.43 12.68
CA VAL A 414 2.12 -15.48 11.82
C VAL A 414 3.15 -16.10 10.88
N GLY A 415 4.16 -15.35 10.45
CA GLY A 415 5.25 -15.80 9.59
C GLY A 415 6.25 -16.76 10.25
N SER A 416 6.14 -16.99 11.56
CA SER A 416 6.92 -17.99 12.33
C SER A 416 6.04 -19.07 12.98
N ARG A 417 4.76 -19.17 12.58
CA ARG A 417 3.87 -20.18 13.13
C ARG A 417 4.30 -21.59 12.72
N ALA A 418 4.51 -22.47 13.71
CA ALA A 418 4.87 -23.86 13.48
C ALA A 418 3.76 -24.61 12.73
N LEU A 419 4.15 -25.50 11.80
CA LEU A 419 3.19 -26.26 10.99
C LEU A 419 2.32 -27.20 11.83
N ALA A 420 2.84 -27.70 12.95
CA ALA A 420 2.07 -28.49 13.92
C ALA A 420 0.92 -27.72 14.60
N GLN A 421 0.90 -26.38 14.51
CA GLN A 421 -0.12 -25.52 15.10
C GLN A 421 -1.15 -25.02 14.09
N VAL A 422 -1.12 -25.52 12.85
CA VAL A 422 -2.07 -25.15 11.80
C VAL A 422 -2.79 -26.38 11.25
N VAL A 423 -4.00 -26.16 10.75
CA VAL A 423 -4.79 -27.20 10.08
C VAL A 423 -4.80 -26.88 8.59
N PHE A 424 -4.40 -27.85 7.76
CA PHE A 424 -4.40 -27.72 6.30
C PHE A 424 -5.74 -28.15 5.72
N ALA A 425 -6.21 -27.45 4.67
CA ALA A 425 -7.37 -27.89 3.92
C ALA A 425 -7.03 -29.08 3.01
N PRO A 426 -7.99 -29.94 2.64
CA PRO A 426 -7.74 -31.08 1.76
C PRO A 426 -7.08 -30.69 0.43
N GLY A 427 -6.04 -31.44 0.00
CA GLY A 427 -5.34 -31.22 -1.28
C GLY A 427 -4.34 -30.06 -1.28
N MET A 428 -4.14 -29.38 -0.16
CA MET A 428 -3.17 -28.29 -0.02
C MET A 428 -1.75 -28.81 0.22
N LYS A 429 -0.75 -28.07 -0.24
CA LYS A 429 0.65 -28.33 0.13
C LYS A 429 0.89 -27.95 1.60
N HIS A 430 1.48 -28.85 2.38
CA HIS A 430 1.72 -28.65 3.82
C HIS A 430 2.91 -27.72 4.08
N ASN A 431 2.74 -26.42 3.88
CA ASN A 431 3.70 -25.39 4.28
C ASN A 431 3.00 -24.08 4.66
N LEU A 432 3.72 -23.22 5.39
CA LEU A 432 3.18 -21.99 5.95
C LEU A 432 2.74 -20.96 4.87
N PRO A 433 3.54 -20.67 3.82
CA PRO A 433 3.10 -19.77 2.76
C PRO A 433 1.78 -20.17 2.10
N ASP A 434 1.61 -21.45 1.75
CA ASP A 434 0.39 -21.94 1.11
C ASP A 434 -0.79 -21.96 2.08
N TYR A 435 -0.56 -22.26 3.37
CA TYR A 435 -1.57 -22.12 4.42
C TYR A 435 -2.08 -20.67 4.55
N ILE A 436 -1.17 -19.69 4.64
CA ILE A 436 -1.53 -18.27 4.78
C ILE A 436 -2.33 -17.81 3.53
N ALA A 437 -1.82 -18.11 2.34
CA ALA A 437 -2.48 -17.73 1.09
C ALA A 437 -3.89 -18.34 0.97
N ALA A 438 -4.04 -19.62 1.32
CA ALA A 438 -5.33 -20.28 1.27
C ALA A 438 -6.32 -19.74 2.32
N LYS A 439 -5.85 -19.39 3.53
CA LYS A 439 -6.68 -18.74 4.55
C LYS A 439 -7.22 -17.38 4.11
N ILE A 440 -6.41 -16.61 3.39
CA ILE A 440 -6.83 -15.31 2.82
C ILE A 440 -7.84 -15.53 1.69
N HIS A 441 -7.56 -16.46 0.79
CA HIS A 441 -8.36 -16.67 -0.42
C HIS A 441 -9.73 -17.32 -0.15
N ASP A 442 -9.76 -18.38 0.66
CA ASP A 442 -11.00 -19.07 1.04
C ASP A 442 -10.96 -19.53 2.50
N PRO A 443 -11.24 -18.64 3.46
CA PRO A 443 -11.17 -18.98 4.88
C PRO A 443 -12.15 -20.10 5.28
N ARG A 444 -13.31 -20.21 4.62
CA ARG A 444 -14.36 -21.19 4.97
C ARG A 444 -14.02 -22.62 4.53
N SER A 445 -13.05 -22.80 3.62
CA SER A 445 -12.53 -24.12 3.23
C SER A 445 -11.95 -24.93 4.41
N PHE A 446 -11.61 -24.25 5.51
CA PHE A 446 -11.05 -24.88 6.72
C PHE A 446 -12.10 -25.20 7.80
N GLY A 447 -13.38 -24.89 7.55
CA GLY A 447 -14.46 -25.25 8.45
C GLY A 447 -15.62 -24.23 8.45
N PRO A 448 -16.87 -24.69 8.60
CA PRO A 448 -18.05 -23.82 8.48
C PRO A 448 -18.17 -22.80 9.62
N GLY A 449 -17.60 -23.07 10.79
CA GLY A 449 -17.66 -22.18 11.97
C GLY A 449 -16.73 -20.97 11.95
N LEU A 450 -15.84 -20.84 10.96
CA LEU A 450 -14.89 -19.72 10.88
C LEU A 450 -15.62 -18.44 10.49
N LYS A 451 -15.39 -17.32 11.18
CA LYS A 451 -16.13 -16.06 10.94
C LYS A 451 -15.48 -15.11 9.93
N MET A 452 -14.23 -15.40 9.54
CA MET A 452 -13.51 -14.58 8.57
C MET A 452 -14.31 -14.54 7.25
N PRO A 453 -14.66 -13.34 6.75
CA PRO A 453 -15.46 -13.20 5.55
C PRO A 453 -14.62 -13.48 4.30
N LYS A 454 -15.29 -13.72 3.18
CA LYS A 454 -14.64 -13.96 1.90
C LYS A 454 -14.36 -12.63 1.19
N PHE A 455 -13.09 -12.38 0.90
CA PHE A 455 -12.66 -11.24 0.12
C PHE A 455 -12.54 -11.64 -1.36
N THR A 456 -12.89 -10.73 -2.27
CA THR A 456 -12.71 -10.92 -3.72
C THR A 456 -11.34 -10.35 -4.11
N LEU A 457 -10.29 -11.11 -3.81
CA LEU A 457 -8.90 -10.75 -4.11
C LEU A 457 -8.39 -11.51 -5.33
N THR A 458 -7.52 -10.87 -6.12
CA THR A 458 -6.77 -11.56 -7.16
C THR A 458 -5.67 -12.44 -6.55
N ASP A 459 -5.14 -13.40 -7.32
CA ASP A 459 -4.00 -14.22 -6.90
C ASP A 459 -2.76 -13.37 -6.58
N SER A 460 -2.57 -12.27 -7.32
CA SER A 460 -1.47 -11.32 -7.07
C SER A 460 -1.62 -10.65 -5.70
N GLN A 461 -2.82 -10.13 -5.41
CA GLN A 461 -3.12 -9.47 -4.13
C GLN A 461 -3.03 -10.45 -2.96
N THR A 462 -3.53 -11.69 -3.14
CA THR A 462 -3.39 -12.76 -2.14
C THR A 462 -1.92 -13.09 -1.90
N GLY A 463 -1.11 -13.17 -2.96
CA GLY A 463 0.33 -13.37 -2.87
C GLY A 463 1.05 -12.22 -2.16
N ALA A 464 0.67 -10.97 -2.43
CA ALA A 464 1.21 -9.78 -1.79
C ALA A 464 0.88 -9.77 -0.28
N LEU A 465 -0.37 -10.00 0.10
CA LEU A 465 -0.80 -10.14 1.50
C LEU A 465 -0.04 -11.26 2.22
N ALA A 466 0.08 -12.43 1.59
CA ALA A 466 0.86 -13.53 2.15
C ALA A 466 2.34 -13.15 2.32
N THR A 467 2.92 -12.40 1.37
CA THR A 467 4.30 -11.88 1.49
C THR A 467 4.46 -10.95 2.70
N ALA A 468 3.52 -10.03 2.91
CA ALA A 468 3.54 -9.11 4.05
C ALA A 468 3.36 -9.84 5.39
N LEU A 469 2.50 -10.85 5.45
CA LEU A 469 2.30 -11.67 6.66
C LEU A 469 3.49 -12.60 6.93
N LEU A 470 4.16 -13.12 5.88
CA LEU A 470 5.40 -13.87 6.05
C LEU A 470 6.54 -12.99 6.58
N ALA A 471 6.49 -11.66 6.44
CA ALA A 471 7.46 -10.79 7.08
C ALA A 471 7.28 -10.69 8.62
N GLN A 472 6.10 -11.04 9.14
CA GLN A 472 5.76 -11.00 10.57
C GLN A 472 6.32 -12.21 11.31
N THR A 473 7.62 -12.18 11.60
CA THR A 473 8.37 -13.30 12.19
C THR A 473 8.83 -13.02 13.61
N ASP A 474 9.11 -14.07 14.38
CA ASP A 474 9.76 -13.93 15.69
C ASP A 474 11.11 -13.22 15.57
N ARG A 475 11.88 -13.57 14.53
CA ARG A 475 13.17 -12.93 14.23
C ARG A 475 13.01 -11.43 14.03
N ALA A 476 12.08 -11.00 13.16
CA ALA A 476 11.84 -9.59 12.88
C ALA A 476 11.52 -8.80 14.15
N ALA A 477 10.70 -9.35 15.04
CA ALA A 477 10.33 -8.69 16.28
C ALA A 477 11.46 -8.65 17.35
N THR A 478 12.51 -9.45 17.18
CA THR A 478 13.67 -9.48 18.07
C THR A 478 14.90 -8.76 17.50
N TYR A 479 14.82 -8.22 16.28
CA TYR A 479 15.96 -7.55 15.68
C TYR A 479 16.37 -6.30 16.47
N PRO A 480 17.68 -6.00 16.52
CA PRO A 480 18.17 -4.72 17.02
C PRO A 480 17.48 -3.56 16.30
N LYS A 481 17.07 -2.53 17.06
CA LYS A 481 16.31 -1.40 16.52
C LYS A 481 17.07 -0.63 15.44
N GLU A 482 18.40 -0.67 15.47
CA GLU A 482 19.29 -0.03 14.52
C GLU A 482 19.17 -0.63 13.12
N LEU A 483 18.66 -1.86 12.99
CA LEU A 483 18.41 -2.52 11.71
C LEU A 483 16.99 -2.25 11.19
N ILE A 484 16.11 -1.69 12.01
CA ILE A 484 14.73 -1.42 11.63
C ILE A 484 14.65 -0.08 10.91
N ILE A 485 14.39 -0.14 9.60
CA ILE A 485 14.17 1.03 8.77
C ILE A 485 12.67 1.33 8.78
N SER A 486 12.30 2.27 9.66
CA SER A 486 10.92 2.75 9.76
C SER A 486 10.45 3.38 8.46
N GLY A 487 9.16 3.22 8.15
CA GLY A 487 8.53 4.00 7.08
C GLY A 487 8.41 5.48 7.46
N ALA A 488 8.16 6.33 6.47
CA ALA A 488 7.81 7.72 6.73
C ALA A 488 6.58 7.77 7.63
N ARG A 489 6.69 8.42 8.79
CA ARG A 489 5.56 8.59 9.71
C ARG A 489 4.69 9.73 9.20
N PRO A 490 3.37 9.54 9.05
CA PRO A 490 2.46 10.64 8.79
C PRO A 490 2.62 11.71 9.88
N SER A 491 2.69 12.97 9.44
CA SER A 491 2.72 14.11 10.34
C SER A 491 1.37 14.31 11.02
N ASN A 492 1.37 14.87 12.23
CA ASN A 492 0.15 15.31 12.91
C ASN A 492 -0.22 16.77 12.57
N TYR A 493 0.38 17.33 11.52
CA TYR A 493 0.12 18.69 11.07
C TYR A 493 -1.37 18.90 10.74
N HIS A 494 -1.94 19.96 11.30
CA HIS A 494 -3.26 20.45 10.96
C HIS A 494 -3.20 21.96 10.75
N PRO A 495 -3.80 22.49 9.67
CA PRO A 495 -3.84 23.93 9.44
C PRO A 495 -4.69 24.62 10.51
N GLY A 496 -4.23 25.78 10.97
CA GLY A 496 -4.86 26.54 12.06
C GLY A 496 -5.71 27.71 11.58
N GLY A 497 -6.52 28.27 12.48
CA GLY A 497 -7.30 29.48 12.23
C GLY A 497 -8.46 29.28 11.25
N GLU A 498 -8.95 30.39 10.66
CA GLU A 498 -10.06 30.35 9.70
C GLU A 498 -9.70 29.61 8.42
N ALA A 499 -8.45 29.73 7.94
CA ALA A 499 -7.97 28.95 6.80
C ALA A 499 -8.00 27.44 7.09
N GLY A 500 -7.63 27.02 8.30
CA GLY A 500 -7.73 25.63 8.72
C GLY A 500 -9.17 25.10 8.65
N LYS A 501 -10.13 25.86 9.17
CA LYS A 501 -11.56 25.50 9.08
C LYS A 501 -12.04 25.37 7.63
N LEU A 502 -11.62 26.27 6.75
CA LEU A 502 -11.92 26.17 5.32
C LEU A 502 -11.26 24.95 4.69
N MET A 503 -10.00 24.67 5.00
CA MET A 503 -9.30 23.49 4.50
C MET A 503 -9.95 22.18 4.96
N ASP A 504 -10.51 22.14 6.17
CA ASP A 504 -11.26 21.00 6.69
C ASP A 504 -12.63 20.85 6.01
N ASP A 505 -13.38 21.95 5.81
CA ASP A 505 -14.66 21.96 5.08
C ASP A 505 -14.49 21.47 3.63
N LEU A 506 -13.43 21.94 2.97
CA LEU A 506 -13.06 21.56 1.60
C LEU A 506 -12.28 20.24 1.51
N ARG A 507 -11.95 19.64 2.64
CA ARG A 507 -11.16 18.39 2.73
C ARG A 507 -9.84 18.46 1.96
N CYS A 508 -9.09 19.55 2.07
CA CYS A 508 -7.81 19.71 1.36
C CYS A 508 -6.86 18.53 1.60
N LEU A 509 -6.71 18.09 2.86
CA LEU A 509 -5.85 16.97 3.24
C LEU A 509 -6.34 15.60 2.74
N SER A 510 -7.59 15.48 2.28
CA SER A 510 -8.07 14.26 1.63
C SER A 510 -7.40 14.04 0.27
N CYS A 511 -7.01 15.12 -0.41
CA CYS A 511 -6.38 15.08 -1.73
C CYS A 511 -4.90 15.43 -1.70
N HIS A 512 -4.53 16.45 -0.93
CA HIS A 512 -3.18 17.03 -0.88
C HIS A 512 -2.42 16.56 0.37
N ALA A 513 -1.15 16.22 0.18
CA ALA A 513 -0.20 16.12 1.28
C ALA A 513 0.29 17.53 1.63
N ILE A 514 0.44 17.82 2.92
CA ILE A 514 0.95 19.09 3.45
C ILE A 514 1.73 18.79 4.73
N ASN A 515 2.99 19.20 4.78
CA ASN A 515 3.90 18.97 5.90
C ASN A 515 3.91 17.50 6.37
N GLY A 516 3.80 16.56 5.42
CA GLY A 516 3.77 15.12 5.70
C GLY A 516 2.44 14.55 6.19
N ASN A 517 1.34 15.34 6.20
CA ASN A 517 -0.01 14.85 6.48
C ASN A 517 -0.90 14.98 5.23
N GLY A 518 -1.83 14.04 5.03
CA GLY A 518 -2.81 14.10 3.94
C GLY A 518 -2.64 13.02 2.86
N GLY A 519 -3.29 13.23 1.71
CA GLY A 519 -3.38 12.26 0.62
C GLY A 519 -2.35 12.47 -0.50
N ASP A 520 -2.17 11.45 -1.33
CA ASP A 520 -1.31 11.46 -2.51
C ASP A 520 -2.09 11.66 -3.83
N MET A 521 -3.38 12.02 -3.73
CA MET A 521 -4.23 12.17 -4.90
C MET A 521 -3.81 13.35 -5.78
N ALA A 522 -3.39 14.43 -5.12
CA ALA A 522 -3.03 15.71 -5.69
C ALA A 522 -1.58 16.10 -5.28
N PRO A 523 -1.00 17.16 -5.86
CA PRO A 523 0.36 17.58 -5.50
C PRO A 523 0.49 17.90 -4.02
N ASP A 524 1.68 17.60 -3.47
CA ASP A 524 2.08 18.05 -2.14
C ASP A 524 2.18 19.59 -2.11
N LEU A 525 1.49 20.23 -1.17
CA LEU A 525 1.43 21.68 -1.01
C LEU A 525 2.35 22.21 0.10
N THR A 526 3.22 21.37 0.68
CA THR A 526 4.17 21.72 1.75
C THR A 526 4.96 23.00 1.46
N TRP A 527 5.30 23.24 0.19
CA TRP A 527 6.09 24.38 -0.26
C TRP A 527 5.33 25.35 -1.15
N GLU A 528 4.00 25.26 -1.20
CA GLU A 528 3.20 25.99 -2.19
C GLU A 528 3.38 27.50 -2.05
N GLY A 529 3.53 28.01 -0.81
CA GLY A 529 3.78 29.44 -0.56
C GLY A 529 5.12 29.95 -1.08
N SER A 530 6.15 29.09 -1.15
CA SER A 530 7.39 29.41 -1.85
C SER A 530 7.30 29.24 -3.37
N ALA A 531 6.45 28.31 -3.81
CA ALA A 531 6.41 27.87 -5.20
C ALA A 531 5.68 28.84 -6.12
N VAL A 532 4.51 29.33 -5.71
CA VAL A 532 3.61 30.07 -6.60
C VAL A 532 3.47 31.55 -6.25
N GLN A 533 3.05 32.33 -7.25
CA GLN A 533 2.73 33.75 -7.07
C GLN A 533 1.32 33.89 -6.45
N GLY A 534 1.17 34.76 -5.45
CA GLY A 534 -0.11 34.94 -4.73
C GLY A 534 -1.30 35.28 -5.63
N ALA A 535 -1.12 36.20 -6.58
CA ALA A 535 -2.18 36.56 -7.53
C ALA A 535 -2.63 35.36 -8.40
N TRP A 536 -1.69 34.50 -8.80
CA TRP A 536 -2.02 33.28 -9.52
C TRP A 536 -2.77 32.28 -8.63
N LEU A 537 -2.39 32.16 -7.36
CA LEU A 537 -3.05 31.26 -6.41
C LEU A 537 -4.50 31.67 -6.18
N GLU A 538 -4.78 32.96 -6.01
CA GLU A 538 -6.15 33.49 -5.89
C GLU A 538 -6.98 33.19 -7.15
N ASP A 539 -6.43 33.48 -8.34
CA ASP A 539 -7.10 33.19 -9.61
C ASP A 539 -7.36 31.69 -9.80
N PHE A 540 -6.41 30.86 -9.40
CA PHE A 540 -6.52 29.40 -9.49
C PHE A 540 -7.59 28.85 -8.54
N LEU A 541 -7.65 29.32 -7.29
CA LEU A 541 -8.70 28.93 -6.34
C LEU A 541 -10.10 29.38 -6.81
N LYS A 542 -10.18 30.53 -7.49
CA LYS A 542 -11.43 31.05 -8.06
C LYS A 542 -11.95 30.20 -9.22
N ASN A 543 -11.08 29.85 -10.17
CA ASN A 543 -11.42 29.03 -11.33
C ASN A 543 -10.25 28.09 -11.66
N PRO A 544 -10.20 26.90 -11.05
CA PRO A 544 -9.11 25.96 -11.29
C PRO A 544 -9.07 25.52 -12.76
N ASN A 545 -7.94 25.72 -13.41
CA ASN A 545 -7.71 25.30 -14.79
C ASN A 545 -6.81 24.05 -14.86
N THR A 546 -6.75 23.41 -16.03
CA THR A 546 -5.95 22.19 -16.21
C THR A 546 -4.48 22.54 -16.39
N LEU A 547 -3.65 22.25 -15.38
CA LEU A 547 -2.19 22.50 -15.45
C LEU A 547 -1.41 21.40 -16.16
N ARG A 548 -1.93 20.16 -16.15
CA ARG A 548 -1.30 18.99 -16.78
C ARG A 548 -2.35 18.25 -17.61
N PRO A 549 -2.46 18.52 -18.92
CA PRO A 549 -3.48 17.91 -19.78
C PRO A 549 -3.48 16.38 -19.76
N ALA A 550 -2.32 15.76 -19.52
CA ALA A 550 -2.16 14.31 -19.42
C ALA A 550 -2.71 13.69 -18.12
N LEU A 551 -3.02 14.50 -17.09
CA LEU A 551 -3.58 13.99 -15.84
C LEU A 551 -5.11 13.95 -15.87
N ILE A 552 -5.67 12.82 -15.43
CA ILE A 552 -7.12 12.62 -15.27
C ILE A 552 -7.65 13.46 -14.09
N ARG A 553 -6.85 13.61 -13.03
CA ARG A 553 -7.23 14.30 -11.78
C ARG A 553 -7.01 15.80 -11.89
N ARG A 554 -8.03 16.58 -11.50
CA ARG A 554 -8.02 18.05 -11.55
C ARG A 554 -8.62 18.62 -10.27
N MET A 555 -8.22 19.84 -9.91
CA MET A 555 -8.77 20.51 -8.75
C MET A 555 -10.23 20.92 -9.02
N PRO A 556 -11.19 20.52 -8.17
CA PRO A 556 -12.59 20.90 -8.34
C PRO A 556 -12.85 22.38 -8.06
N LYS A 557 -13.91 22.92 -8.66
CA LYS A 557 -14.43 24.24 -8.30
C LYS A 557 -15.34 24.11 -7.07
N PHE A 558 -14.95 24.77 -5.97
CA PHE A 558 -15.65 24.74 -4.68
C PHE A 558 -16.55 25.96 -4.41
N ASN A 559 -16.76 26.84 -5.41
CA ASN A 559 -17.64 28.02 -5.32
C ASN A 559 -17.39 28.92 -4.09
N LEU A 560 -16.11 29.17 -3.79
CA LEU A 560 -15.67 30.00 -2.66
C LEU A 560 -15.98 31.49 -2.88
N SER A 561 -16.21 32.22 -1.78
CA SER A 561 -16.30 33.68 -1.81
C SER A 561 -14.91 34.32 -2.05
N PRO A 562 -14.84 35.57 -2.53
CA PRO A 562 -13.57 36.29 -2.64
C PRO A 562 -12.78 36.35 -1.33
N GLU A 563 -13.47 36.52 -0.20
CA GLU A 563 -12.86 36.59 1.13
C GLU A 563 -12.29 35.23 1.58
N GLU A 564 -12.98 34.14 1.28
CA GLU A 564 -12.51 32.78 1.55
C GLU A 564 -11.29 32.43 0.70
N ILE A 565 -11.31 32.79 -0.60
CA ILE A 565 -10.17 32.64 -1.51
C ILE A 565 -8.96 33.38 -0.96
N LYS A 566 -9.15 34.65 -0.58
CA LYS A 566 -8.07 35.45 -0.01
C LYS A 566 -7.52 34.84 1.28
N THR A 567 -8.40 34.37 2.17
CA THR A 567 -8.00 33.75 3.44
C THR A 567 -7.14 32.51 3.22
N LEU A 568 -7.52 31.64 2.26
CA LEU A 568 -6.73 30.46 1.89
C LEU A 568 -5.41 30.85 1.23
N ALA A 569 -5.43 31.78 0.28
CA ALA A 569 -4.24 32.21 -0.45
C ALA A 569 -3.19 32.87 0.46
N ASP A 570 -3.62 33.76 1.36
CA ASP A 570 -2.77 34.40 2.36
C ASP A 570 -2.14 33.34 3.28
N TYR A 571 -2.95 32.40 3.79
CA TYR A 571 -2.46 31.35 4.66
C TYR A 571 -1.44 30.46 3.96
N ILE A 572 -1.73 29.98 2.75
CA ILE A 572 -0.81 29.15 1.95
C ILE A 572 0.51 29.91 1.69
N SER A 573 0.41 31.19 1.31
CA SER A 573 1.58 32.01 0.98
C SER A 573 2.54 32.20 2.17
N VAL A 574 2.01 32.24 3.38
CA VAL A 574 2.81 32.46 4.60
C VAL A 574 3.19 31.14 5.28
N ALA A 575 2.22 30.25 5.50
CA ALA A 575 2.42 29.03 6.29
C ALA A 575 3.22 27.96 5.54
N TYR A 576 3.22 27.97 4.21
CA TYR A 576 3.92 26.99 3.35
C TYR A 576 5.12 27.61 2.64
N GLN A 577 5.75 28.60 3.28
CA GLN A 577 7.00 29.18 2.83
C GLN A 577 8.18 28.39 3.43
N GLY A 578 9.04 27.87 2.56
CA GLY A 578 10.25 27.17 2.96
C GLY A 578 11.43 28.08 3.24
N SER A 579 12.36 27.59 4.06
CA SER A 579 13.64 28.26 4.32
C SER A 579 14.49 28.33 3.06
N GLY A 580 15.17 29.47 2.86
CA GLY A 580 16.04 29.70 1.70
C GLY A 580 15.28 29.88 0.38
N PHE A 581 14.04 30.35 0.41
CA PHE A 581 13.34 30.84 -0.77
C PHE A 581 13.23 32.38 -0.69
N ASP A 582 14.39 33.04 -0.75
CA ASP A 582 14.55 34.47 -0.53
C ASP A 582 15.49 35.11 -1.57
N SER A 583 15.71 36.42 -1.43
CA SER A 583 16.59 37.21 -2.30
C SER A 583 18.08 36.87 -2.14
N GLN A 584 18.49 36.19 -1.06
CA GLN A 584 19.87 35.72 -0.93
C GLN A 584 20.13 34.52 -1.83
N THR A 585 19.09 33.75 -2.14
CA THR A 585 19.17 32.58 -3.02
C THR A 585 19.26 32.97 -4.49
N LEU A 586 18.53 34.02 -4.90
CA LEU A 586 18.54 34.53 -6.26
C LEU A 586 18.22 36.02 -6.26
N ASP A 587 19.16 36.84 -6.74
CA ASP A 587 18.88 38.24 -7.04
C ASP A 587 18.01 38.34 -8.30
N THR A 588 16.73 38.69 -8.13
CA THR A 588 15.79 38.81 -9.25
C THR A 588 16.13 39.94 -10.20
N HIS A 589 16.92 40.95 -9.79
CA HIS A 589 17.38 42.01 -10.69
C HIS A 589 18.38 41.50 -11.74
N SER A 590 19.04 40.38 -11.46
CA SER A 590 19.93 39.72 -12.42
C SER A 590 19.19 39.00 -13.56
N LEU A 591 17.86 38.82 -13.45
CA LEU A 591 17.02 38.19 -14.46
C LEU A 591 16.62 39.21 -15.55
N ASN A 592 17.58 39.54 -16.43
CA ASN A 592 17.42 40.51 -17.51
C ASN A 592 17.25 39.85 -18.90
N ALA A 593 17.02 40.67 -19.92
CA ALA A 593 16.78 40.20 -21.30
C ALA A 593 17.95 39.35 -21.85
N ASP A 594 19.19 39.70 -21.53
CA ASP A 594 20.37 38.94 -21.98
C ASP A 594 20.43 37.56 -21.33
N SER A 595 20.15 37.47 -20.03
CA SER A 595 20.04 36.19 -19.33
C SER A 595 18.90 35.33 -19.89
N ALA A 596 17.76 35.92 -20.23
CA ALA A 596 16.65 35.22 -20.87
C ALA A 596 16.99 34.71 -22.28
N ALA A 597 17.76 35.47 -23.06
CA ALA A 597 18.23 35.03 -24.38
C ALA A 597 19.18 33.83 -24.27
N ARG A 598 20.13 33.86 -23.33
CA ARG A 598 21.01 32.71 -23.03
C ARG A 598 20.21 31.52 -22.49
N GLY A 599 19.26 31.76 -21.58
CA GLY A 599 18.36 30.74 -21.05
C GLY A 599 17.56 30.03 -22.13
N LYS A 600 17.06 30.77 -23.12
CA LYS A 600 16.37 30.19 -24.28
C LYS A 600 17.29 29.25 -25.07
N GLN A 601 18.54 29.63 -25.30
CA GLN A 601 19.51 28.74 -25.96
C GLN A 601 19.79 27.48 -25.13
N LEU A 602 19.95 27.61 -23.81
CA LEU A 602 20.12 26.47 -22.91
C LEU A 602 18.92 25.52 -22.96
N PHE A 603 17.70 26.07 -22.96
CA PHE A 603 16.44 25.32 -23.00
C PHE A 603 16.34 24.45 -24.26
N TYR A 604 16.56 25.06 -25.43
CA TYR A 604 16.34 24.38 -26.73
C TYR A 604 17.54 23.54 -27.21
N SER A 605 18.77 24.00 -26.94
CA SER A 605 19.97 23.44 -27.57
C SER A 605 20.78 22.53 -26.65
N LYS A 606 21.03 22.95 -25.40
CA LYS A 606 21.93 22.21 -24.49
C LYS A 606 21.20 21.11 -23.71
N TYR A 607 20.11 21.48 -23.04
CA TYR A 607 19.39 20.58 -22.14
C TYR A 607 18.18 19.91 -22.79
N GLY A 608 17.73 20.41 -23.95
CA GLY A 608 16.64 19.79 -24.72
C GLY A 608 15.33 19.74 -23.95
N CYS A 609 15.05 20.75 -23.12
CA CYS A 609 13.90 20.78 -22.21
C CYS A 609 12.55 20.66 -22.96
N GLN A 610 12.50 21.10 -24.22
CA GLN A 610 11.33 21.02 -25.11
C GLN A 610 10.90 19.59 -25.46
N SER A 611 11.81 18.62 -25.29
CA SER A 611 11.49 17.20 -25.46
C SER A 611 10.48 16.70 -24.41
N CYS A 612 10.46 17.33 -23.24
CA CYS A 612 9.55 17.01 -22.14
C CYS A 612 8.50 18.10 -21.90
N HIS A 613 8.84 19.39 -22.07
CA HIS A 613 7.99 20.53 -21.73
C HIS A 613 7.55 21.33 -22.95
N ILE A 614 6.32 21.84 -22.94
CA ILE A 614 5.84 22.82 -23.94
C ILE A 614 6.09 24.24 -23.43
N ALA A 615 7.00 24.99 -24.06
CA ALA A 615 7.17 26.43 -23.86
C ALA A 615 6.52 27.26 -24.99
N ASP A 616 6.39 26.68 -26.19
CA ASP A 616 5.66 27.22 -27.34
C ASP A 616 4.80 26.13 -28.00
N TYR A 617 3.46 26.26 -27.92
CA TYR A 617 2.51 25.29 -28.49
C TYR A 617 2.69 25.04 -30.00
N LYS A 618 3.29 25.98 -30.74
CA LYS A 618 3.52 25.81 -32.18
C LYS A 618 4.65 24.81 -32.45
N ASN A 619 5.76 24.99 -31.74
CA ASN A 619 7.03 24.35 -32.07
C ASN A 619 7.35 23.16 -31.15
N ASP A 620 6.90 23.20 -29.90
CA ASP A 620 7.21 22.17 -28.92
C ASP A 620 6.16 21.05 -28.94
N LYS A 621 6.64 19.82 -28.72
CA LYS A 621 5.80 18.61 -28.70
C LYS A 621 5.96 17.77 -27.44
N GLY A 622 6.82 18.18 -26.50
CA GLY A 622 7.04 17.45 -25.24
C GLY A 622 5.83 17.55 -24.31
N TYR A 623 5.27 16.42 -23.89
CA TYR A 623 4.05 16.36 -23.05
C TYR A 623 4.24 15.61 -21.72
N VAL A 624 5.46 15.17 -21.43
CA VAL A 624 5.80 14.44 -20.19
C VAL A 624 5.81 15.40 -19.00
N GLY A 625 6.41 16.58 -19.18
CA GLY A 625 6.42 17.66 -18.19
C GLY A 625 5.19 18.58 -18.31
N PRO A 626 4.86 19.35 -17.26
CA PRO A 626 3.83 20.38 -17.35
C PRO A 626 4.16 21.43 -18.41
N ALA A 627 3.12 22.01 -19.01
CA ALA A 627 3.28 23.15 -19.92
C ALA A 627 3.88 24.35 -19.18
N LEU A 628 4.86 25.00 -19.82
CA LEU A 628 5.61 26.13 -19.28
C LEU A 628 5.24 27.46 -19.94
N THR A 629 4.32 27.47 -20.91
CA THR A 629 3.90 28.65 -21.69
C THR A 629 3.44 29.84 -20.86
N SER A 630 3.02 29.61 -19.61
CA SER A 630 2.59 30.63 -18.65
C SER A 630 3.27 30.49 -17.29
N VAL A 631 4.43 29.83 -17.22
CA VAL A 631 5.10 29.52 -15.96
C VAL A 631 5.54 30.77 -15.20
N GLY A 632 5.90 31.85 -15.90
CA GLY A 632 6.29 33.13 -15.31
C GLY A 632 5.12 33.93 -14.72
N THR A 633 3.87 33.50 -14.92
CA THR A 633 2.70 34.00 -14.18
C THR A 633 2.44 33.15 -12.93
N ARG A 634 2.83 31.87 -12.95
CA ARG A 634 2.49 30.89 -11.93
C ARG A 634 3.56 30.76 -10.85
N LEU A 635 4.79 30.45 -11.23
CA LEU A 635 5.87 30.13 -10.30
C LEU A 635 6.65 31.38 -9.90
N THR A 636 7.23 31.37 -8.71
CA THR A 636 8.22 32.37 -8.29
C THR A 636 9.57 32.11 -8.99
N PRO A 637 10.39 33.16 -9.22
CA PRO A 637 11.72 32.98 -9.81
C PRO A 637 12.64 32.14 -8.91
N VAL A 638 12.59 32.35 -7.60
CA VAL A 638 13.44 31.61 -6.64
C VAL A 638 13.08 30.12 -6.62
N TRP A 639 11.78 29.79 -6.65
CA TRP A 639 11.35 28.40 -6.77
C TRP A 639 11.82 27.75 -8.07
N THR A 640 11.66 28.45 -9.19
CA THR A 640 12.08 27.96 -10.51
C THR A 640 13.58 27.66 -10.53
N TYR A 641 14.39 28.55 -9.97
CA TYR A 641 15.83 28.36 -9.83
C TYR A 641 16.19 27.14 -8.99
N LYS A 642 15.62 27.01 -7.78
CA LYS A 642 15.90 25.86 -6.91
C LYS A 642 15.41 24.54 -7.51
N TRP A 643 14.25 24.54 -8.16
CA TRP A 643 13.71 23.38 -8.86
C TRP A 643 14.64 22.93 -9.99
N LEU A 644 15.21 23.85 -10.76
CA LEU A 644 16.19 23.52 -11.80
C LEU A 644 17.49 22.92 -11.23
N LYS A 645 17.91 23.36 -10.03
CA LYS A 645 19.15 22.88 -9.38
C LYS A 645 19.02 21.45 -8.85
N ASP A 646 17.94 21.14 -8.13
CA ASP A 646 17.68 19.78 -7.64
C ASP A 646 16.18 19.53 -7.41
N PRO A 647 15.47 19.03 -8.44
CA PRO A 647 14.06 18.69 -8.32
C PRO A 647 13.77 17.64 -7.24
N ASN A 648 14.67 16.65 -7.05
CA ASN A 648 14.45 15.52 -6.13
C ASN A 648 14.63 15.92 -4.67
N ALA A 649 15.49 16.92 -4.39
CA ALA A 649 15.61 17.52 -3.07
C ALA A 649 14.33 18.26 -2.64
N LEU A 650 13.59 18.84 -3.59
CA LEU A 650 12.33 19.54 -3.30
C LEU A 650 11.13 18.58 -3.29
N ARG A 651 11.11 17.62 -4.21
CA ARG A 651 10.05 16.61 -4.32
C ARG A 651 10.67 15.27 -4.69
N ALA A 652 10.85 14.42 -3.69
CA ALA A 652 11.34 13.06 -3.87
C ALA A 652 10.48 12.29 -4.88
N GLY A 653 11.11 11.54 -5.78
CA GLY A 653 10.43 10.72 -6.79
C GLY A 653 9.85 11.51 -7.97
N THR A 654 10.24 12.78 -8.15
CA THR A 654 9.88 13.54 -9.35
C THR A 654 10.56 12.95 -10.60
N LEU A 655 9.83 12.90 -11.71
CA LEU A 655 10.33 12.39 -12.99
C LEU A 655 11.37 13.32 -13.65
N MET A 656 11.46 14.58 -13.21
CA MET A 656 12.47 15.50 -13.74
C MET A 656 13.84 15.13 -13.18
N PRO A 657 14.81 14.73 -14.03
CA PRO A 657 16.14 14.37 -13.56
C PRO A 657 16.89 15.60 -13.05
N ASN A 658 17.89 15.38 -12.20
CA ASN A 658 18.86 16.41 -11.87
C ASN A 658 19.88 16.52 -13.01
N PHE A 659 19.89 17.66 -13.70
CA PHE A 659 20.77 17.91 -14.84
C PHE A 659 22.18 18.40 -14.44
N GLY A 660 22.46 18.57 -13.14
CA GLY A 660 23.75 19.07 -12.67
C GLY A 660 24.05 20.51 -13.10
N LEU A 661 23.01 21.34 -13.23
CA LEU A 661 23.08 22.71 -13.72
C LEU A 661 24.00 23.59 -12.85
N LYS A 662 24.86 24.38 -13.49
CA LYS A 662 25.63 25.45 -12.83
C LYS A 662 24.71 26.60 -12.44
N ASP A 663 25.13 27.44 -11.49
CA ASP A 663 24.30 28.52 -10.94
C ASP A 663 23.95 29.59 -11.99
N ASP A 664 24.90 29.94 -12.86
CA ASP A 664 24.68 30.87 -13.97
C ASP A 664 23.70 30.33 -15.00
N GLU A 665 23.78 29.04 -15.33
CA GLU A 665 22.88 28.37 -16.25
C GLU A 665 21.46 28.22 -15.68
N ALA A 666 21.33 27.85 -14.42
CA ALA A 666 20.05 27.78 -13.72
C ALA A 666 19.39 29.17 -13.63
N ARG A 667 20.18 30.22 -13.37
CA ARG A 667 19.70 31.61 -13.39
C ARG A 667 19.22 32.03 -14.78
N ASP A 668 20.02 31.79 -15.83
CA ASP A 668 19.65 32.17 -17.19
C ASP A 668 18.39 31.43 -17.66
N LEU A 669 18.28 30.12 -17.39
CA LEU A 669 17.05 29.35 -17.63
C LEU A 669 15.85 29.92 -16.86
N THR A 670 16.04 30.27 -15.59
CA THR A 670 15.01 30.91 -14.77
C THR A 670 14.54 32.22 -15.41
N ALA A 671 15.48 33.07 -15.86
CA ALA A 671 15.15 34.32 -16.54
C ALA A 671 14.29 34.08 -17.79
N PHE A 672 14.65 33.10 -18.63
CA PHE A 672 13.85 32.73 -19.79
C PHE A 672 12.44 32.29 -19.40
N LEU A 673 12.30 31.37 -18.43
CA LEU A 673 11.00 30.87 -17.98
C LEU A 673 10.12 31.97 -17.40
N MET A 674 10.70 32.96 -16.71
CA MET A 674 9.96 34.11 -16.17
C MET A 674 9.43 35.05 -17.27
N THR A 675 9.96 34.98 -18.50
CA THR A 675 9.38 35.70 -19.65
C THR A 675 8.10 35.05 -20.19
N LEU A 676 7.86 33.78 -19.89
CA LEU A 676 6.71 33.01 -20.37
C LEU A 676 5.48 33.31 -19.49
N LYS A 677 4.80 34.42 -19.78
CA LYS A 677 3.61 34.87 -19.06
C LYS A 677 2.35 34.64 -19.89
N ALA A 678 1.24 34.35 -19.22
CA ALA A 678 -0.06 34.27 -19.87
C ALA A 678 -0.37 35.61 -20.57
N LYS A 679 -0.86 35.57 -21.81
CA LYS A 679 -1.45 36.77 -22.44
C LYS A 679 -2.70 37.14 -21.64
N GLN A 680 -2.76 38.37 -21.12
CA GLN A 680 -3.98 38.87 -20.50
C GLN A 680 -5.11 38.86 -21.54
N GLY A 681 -6.16 38.07 -21.29
CA GLY A 681 -7.36 37.98 -22.12
C GLY A 681 -7.35 36.84 -23.14
N GLY A 682 -8.10 35.76 -22.84
CA GLY A 682 -8.35 34.69 -23.80
C GLY A 682 -8.92 33.43 -23.17
N SER A 683 -10.15 33.52 -22.65
CA SER A 683 -10.99 32.33 -22.51
C SER A 683 -11.18 31.70 -23.89
N LYS A 684 -10.74 30.46 -24.05
CA LYS A 684 -11.35 29.51 -24.98
C LYS A 684 -11.52 28.19 -24.26
#